data_AF-A0A959H7B3-F1
#
_entry.id   AF-A0A959H7B3-F1
#
_cell.length_a   1.000
_cell.length_b   1.000
_cell.length_c   1.000
_cell.angle_alpha   90.00
_cell.angle_beta   90.00
_cell.angle_gamma   90.00
#
_symmetry.space_group_name_H-M   'P 1'
#
loop_
_entity.id
_entity.type
_entity.pdbx_description
1 polymer ?
#
loop_
_entity_poly.entity_id
_entity_poly.type
_entity_poly.pdbx_seq_one_letter_code
_entity_poly.pdbx_strand_id
1 'polypeptide(L)'
;AHGTGTSLGDPIEVAGLTAAFKSLQKDDGQAAEAWCGLGSIKTNIGHLEAAAGMAGLIKVLLAMEHREIPPTLNFQKQNPEIELAGSPFYIATEKREWKPLEENKPLRAGVSSFGIGGANGHVVLESFPETSSEEHHQGPFLFVLSARDEERLKAYVKAVINHLKHHPGLEPASLAFTMQAAREEMEERLALICQTVPELKANLEQFLASKAADNLFHGNIQKDEKAIELLREDPSIGRKWIAEKHLVKIGKYWCYGLSVDWAGLYSAPASVITSLPTYPFAPESYWVPLRTNSIGKDNDQLRAEPGQQGPAPALTSIKEQETLSEAATHYFREFISGELKIPAEKLKPEALFEEYGADSVLVNQLTDKLESLFGRLPRTLFFEYISLKELAGYFAAEHAARLEELTGFKALPAPPAPATGKRPEPPKRQAAEEPIAIIGLSGRYPGANNMFEFWENLKAGKDCITEVPKSRWNAEAFYEQEKRTAGKSYSRWGGFIEDVDKFDPLFFKISPREAELMDPQERLFLQTAWETIEDAGYTRAQLQQAAHGPDRDGLGGRVGVYVGVMYEEYQLFGAEQTLKGHPVGLWANPSGIANRVSYFFNFHGPSMAVDTMCSSSLTAIHLACNDLRSGEADMAIAGGVNVSVHPNKYLMLSRLNFLSGKGRCESFGEGGEGYVPGEGVGAVLLKPLSRAEADGDRIYGIIRGSALNHGGRTNGYTVPNPKAQASVIRAAMEKARAKAADFSYIEAHGTGTSLG
;
A
#
# COMPACT_ATOMS: atom_id res chain seq x y z
N ALA A 1 11.88 -0.24 -12.62
CA ALA A 1 11.25 -1.57 -12.69
C ALA A 1 11.09 -2.16 -11.29
N HIS A 2 10.08 -3.01 -11.09
CA HIS A 2 9.95 -3.89 -9.93
C HIS A 2 11.15 -4.85 -9.88
N GLY A 3 11.54 -5.48 -11.00
CA GLY A 3 12.86 -6.03 -11.31
C GLY A 3 13.56 -6.68 -10.12
N THR A 4 12.96 -7.76 -9.60
CA THR A 4 13.43 -8.48 -8.41
C THR A 4 14.53 -9.48 -8.73
N GLY A 5 14.84 -9.69 -10.01
CA GLY A 5 15.83 -10.67 -10.45
C GLY A 5 15.29 -12.10 -10.44
N THR A 6 13.97 -12.27 -10.44
CA THR A 6 13.34 -13.58 -10.48
C THR A 6 13.24 -14.08 -11.92
N SER A 7 13.36 -15.39 -12.12
CA SER A 7 13.35 -15.99 -13.46
C SER A 7 12.03 -15.79 -14.22
N LEU A 8 10.92 -15.59 -13.50
CA LEU A 8 9.58 -15.40 -14.07
C LEU A 8 9.06 -13.96 -13.95
N GLY A 9 9.28 -13.31 -12.81
CA GLY A 9 8.73 -11.97 -12.57
C GLY A 9 9.34 -10.89 -13.47
N ASP A 10 10.65 -10.96 -13.74
CA ASP A 10 11.32 -9.99 -14.60
C ASP A 10 10.81 -10.07 -16.06
N PRO A 11 10.66 -11.26 -16.69
CA PRO A 11 9.97 -11.39 -17.98
C PRO A 11 8.54 -10.84 -18.00
N ILE A 12 7.71 -11.18 -16.98
CA ILE A 12 6.32 -10.71 -16.90
C ILE A 12 6.26 -9.17 -16.86
N GLU A 13 7.14 -8.54 -16.08
CA GLU A 13 7.19 -7.07 -16.02
C GLU A 13 7.57 -6.45 -17.37
N VAL A 14 8.59 -6.98 -18.05
CA VAL A 14 9.03 -6.40 -19.34
C VAL A 14 7.97 -6.63 -20.43
N ALA A 15 7.29 -7.77 -20.43
CA ALA A 15 6.15 -8.02 -21.31
C ALA A 15 5.03 -7.02 -21.08
N GLY A 16 4.62 -6.82 -19.82
CA GLY A 16 3.59 -5.84 -19.45
C GLY A 16 3.95 -4.40 -19.83
N LEU A 17 5.20 -3.98 -19.59
CA LEU A 17 5.71 -2.68 -20.03
C LEU A 17 5.68 -2.54 -21.55
N THR A 18 6.09 -3.57 -22.28
CA THR A 18 6.11 -3.58 -23.75
C THR A 18 4.70 -3.47 -24.32
N ALA A 19 3.75 -4.23 -23.78
CA ALA A 19 2.34 -4.17 -24.17
C ALA A 19 1.75 -2.78 -23.91
N ALA A 20 1.99 -2.21 -22.72
CA ALA A 20 1.50 -0.87 -22.37
C ALA A 20 2.09 0.24 -23.25
N PHE A 21 3.37 0.17 -23.60
CA PHE A 21 3.99 1.16 -24.48
C PHE A 21 3.49 1.02 -25.92
N LYS A 22 3.32 -0.22 -26.42
CA LYS A 22 2.78 -0.47 -27.76
C LYS A 22 1.35 0.06 -27.91
N SER A 23 0.49 -0.13 -26.90
CA SER A 23 -0.92 0.33 -26.97
C SER A 23 -1.06 1.86 -26.92
N LEU A 24 -0.10 2.56 -26.31
CA LEU A 24 -0.09 4.01 -26.19
C LEU A 24 0.68 4.73 -27.32
N GLN A 25 1.49 4.00 -28.09
CA GLN A 25 2.13 4.54 -29.28
C GLN A 25 1.07 4.79 -30.36
N LYS A 26 0.91 6.05 -30.78
CA LYS A 26 0.26 6.37 -32.05
C LYS A 26 1.23 5.97 -33.18
N ASP A 27 0.73 5.76 -34.40
CA ASP A 27 1.49 5.43 -35.63
C ASP A 27 2.53 6.50 -36.07
N ASP A 28 3.19 7.16 -35.12
CA ASP A 28 4.31 8.06 -35.33
C ASP A 28 5.58 7.21 -35.38
N GLY A 29 5.82 6.58 -36.54
CA GLY A 29 7.07 5.96 -37.00
C GLY A 29 7.98 5.35 -35.93
N GLN A 30 8.09 4.01 -35.92
CA GLN A 30 9.01 3.25 -35.06
C GLN A 30 10.39 3.92 -34.98
N ALA A 31 10.74 4.43 -33.79
CA ALA A 31 12.13 4.79 -33.52
C ALA A 31 12.97 3.53 -33.74
N ALA A 32 13.94 3.60 -34.66
CA ALA A 32 14.74 2.46 -35.07
C ALA A 32 15.64 1.89 -33.94
N GLU A 33 15.80 2.62 -32.83
CA GLU A 33 16.64 2.26 -31.68
C GLU A 33 15.88 2.36 -30.36
N ALA A 34 16.22 1.48 -29.41
CA ALA A 34 15.68 1.51 -28.04
C ALA A 34 16.15 2.76 -27.28
N TRP A 35 15.21 3.50 -26.71
CA TRP A 35 15.43 4.83 -26.12
C TRP A 35 15.04 4.93 -24.64
N CYS A 36 14.34 3.93 -24.10
CA CYS A 36 13.86 3.91 -22.72
C CYS A 36 14.71 2.97 -21.85
N GLY A 37 15.44 3.52 -20.88
CA GLY A 37 16.29 2.74 -19.99
C GLY A 37 15.48 2.00 -18.92
N LEU A 38 15.61 0.67 -18.87
CA LEU A 38 15.15 -0.16 -17.77
C LEU A 38 16.24 -0.29 -16.71
N GLY A 39 15.86 -0.10 -15.46
CA GLY A 39 16.74 -0.36 -14.33
C GLY A 39 16.02 -0.72 -13.04
N SER A 40 16.78 -1.32 -12.13
CA SER A 40 16.32 -1.71 -10.80
C SER A 40 17.30 -1.19 -9.76
N ILE A 41 16.79 -0.58 -8.68
CA ILE A 41 17.63 -0.19 -7.53
C ILE A 41 17.96 -1.41 -6.65
N LYS A 42 17.20 -2.50 -6.78
CA LYS A 42 17.34 -3.70 -5.94
C LYS A 42 18.71 -4.35 -6.12
N THR A 43 19.35 -4.17 -7.28
CA THR A 43 20.73 -4.64 -7.52
C THR A 43 21.77 -3.97 -6.62
N ASN A 44 21.44 -2.80 -6.06
CA ASN A 44 22.33 -2.05 -5.18
C ASN A 44 22.04 -2.32 -3.69
N ILE A 45 20.76 -2.49 -3.32
CA ILE A 45 20.32 -2.44 -1.92
C ILE A 45 19.37 -3.57 -1.50
N GLY A 46 19.16 -4.58 -2.36
CA GLY A 46 18.21 -5.66 -2.12
C GLY A 46 16.74 -5.24 -2.29
N HIS A 47 15.83 -6.17 -2.05
CA HIS A 47 14.38 -5.90 -2.07
C HIS A 47 13.91 -5.40 -0.71
N LEU A 48 13.58 -4.11 -0.60
CA LEU A 48 13.11 -3.48 0.64
C LEU A 48 11.62 -3.69 0.95
N GLU A 49 11.01 -4.75 0.40
CA GLU A 49 9.58 -5.06 0.56
C GLU A 49 8.67 -3.82 0.39
N ALA A 50 7.91 -3.42 1.42
CA ALA A 50 7.00 -2.27 1.40
C ALA A 50 7.71 -0.93 1.06
N ALA A 51 9.00 -0.79 1.36
CA ALA A 51 9.77 0.42 1.05
C ALA A 51 10.42 0.40 -0.35
N ALA A 52 10.27 -0.70 -1.12
CA ALA A 52 10.96 -0.87 -2.40
C ALA A 52 10.53 0.16 -3.46
N GLY A 53 9.24 0.51 -3.53
CA GLY A 53 8.73 1.52 -4.46
C GLY A 53 9.31 2.91 -4.18
N MET A 54 9.40 3.29 -2.90
CA MET A 54 9.97 4.58 -2.49
C MET A 54 11.45 4.71 -2.84
N ALA A 55 12.23 3.65 -2.66
CA ALA A 55 13.63 3.65 -3.05
C ALA A 55 13.79 3.85 -4.57
N GLY A 56 12.93 3.22 -5.38
CA GLY A 56 12.87 3.42 -6.83
C GLY A 56 12.50 4.85 -7.22
N LEU A 57 11.48 5.42 -6.57
CA LEU A 57 11.03 6.80 -6.77
C LEU A 57 12.14 7.80 -6.45
N ILE A 58 12.82 7.65 -5.30
CA ILE A 58 13.92 8.53 -4.90
C ILE A 58 15.09 8.43 -5.90
N LYS A 59 15.46 7.22 -6.34
CA LYS A 59 16.49 7.04 -7.39
C LYS A 59 16.14 7.79 -8.66
N VAL A 60 14.89 7.74 -9.10
CA VAL A 60 14.45 8.43 -10.32
C VAL A 60 14.50 9.95 -10.14
N LEU A 61 14.05 10.49 -9.01
CA LEU A 61 14.13 11.93 -8.74
C LEU A 61 15.58 12.43 -8.72
N LEU A 62 16.49 11.71 -8.04
CA LEU A 62 17.91 12.04 -8.05
C LEU A 62 18.54 11.91 -9.45
N ALA A 63 18.12 10.91 -10.23
CA ALA A 63 18.55 10.76 -11.62
C ALA A 63 18.07 11.93 -12.50
N MET A 64 16.87 12.46 -12.27
CA MET A 64 16.36 13.65 -12.95
C MET A 64 17.14 14.90 -12.55
N GLU A 65 17.37 15.10 -11.25
CA GLU A 65 18.14 16.23 -10.68
C GLU A 65 19.57 16.27 -11.24
N HIS A 66 20.26 15.12 -11.26
CA HIS A 66 21.61 15.02 -11.81
C HIS A 66 21.63 14.88 -13.35
N ARG A 67 20.48 14.75 -14.00
CA ARG A 67 20.35 14.43 -15.43
C ARG A 67 21.22 13.25 -15.86
N GLU A 68 21.26 12.21 -15.03
CA GLU A 68 22.06 11.00 -15.25
C GLU A 68 21.24 9.75 -14.93
N ILE A 69 21.22 8.77 -15.84
CA ILE A 69 20.68 7.43 -15.58
C ILE A 69 21.82 6.58 -14.97
N PRO A 70 21.71 6.14 -13.70
CA PRO A 70 22.71 5.29 -13.08
C PRO A 70 22.60 3.83 -13.54
N PRO A 71 23.71 3.06 -13.50
CA PRO A 71 23.73 1.67 -13.94
C PRO A 71 22.92 0.74 -13.02
N THR A 72 22.40 -0.33 -13.61
CA THR A 72 21.86 -1.52 -12.95
C THR A 72 23.00 -2.51 -12.78
N LEU A 73 23.29 -2.89 -11.54
CA LEU A 73 24.48 -3.69 -11.22
C LEU A 73 24.23 -5.19 -11.48
N ASN A 74 25.31 -5.97 -11.53
CA ASN A 74 25.31 -7.43 -11.66
C ASN A 74 24.67 -7.99 -12.94
N PHE A 75 24.41 -7.16 -13.94
CA PHE A 75 23.94 -7.60 -15.25
C PHE A 75 25.12 -8.07 -16.10
N GLN A 76 25.15 -9.37 -16.42
CA GLN A 76 26.16 -9.96 -17.32
C GLN A 76 25.57 -10.38 -18.66
N LYS A 77 24.42 -11.08 -18.61
CA LYS A 77 23.71 -11.58 -19.79
C LYS A 77 22.22 -11.42 -19.58
N GLN A 78 21.51 -11.01 -20.62
CA GLN A 78 20.05 -10.90 -20.62
C GLN A 78 19.40 -12.26 -20.36
N ASN A 79 18.34 -12.27 -19.55
CA ASN A 79 17.49 -13.43 -19.39
C ASN A 79 16.87 -13.78 -20.78
N PRO A 80 17.03 -15.02 -21.29
CA PRO A 80 16.52 -15.40 -22.60
C PRO A 80 15.00 -15.23 -22.75
N GLU A 81 14.28 -15.12 -21.65
CA GLU A 81 12.82 -14.92 -21.62
C GLU A 81 12.37 -13.47 -21.73
N ILE A 82 13.32 -12.55 -21.67
CA ILE A 82 13.05 -11.13 -21.89
C ILE A 82 13.27 -10.83 -23.37
N GLU A 83 12.26 -10.32 -24.06
CA GLU A 83 12.38 -9.84 -25.43
C GLU A 83 12.50 -8.31 -25.45
N LEU A 84 13.72 -7.81 -25.69
CA LEU A 84 13.98 -6.38 -25.86
C LEU A 84 14.05 -5.95 -27.33
N ALA A 85 14.30 -6.89 -28.24
CA ALA A 85 14.41 -6.60 -29.67
C ALA A 85 13.07 -6.06 -30.19
N GLY A 86 13.10 -4.90 -30.87
CA GLY A 86 11.88 -4.23 -31.35
C GLY A 86 11.03 -3.56 -30.26
N SER A 87 11.45 -3.60 -28.99
CA SER A 87 10.85 -2.82 -27.91
C SER A 87 11.54 -1.46 -27.77
N PRO A 88 10.90 -0.44 -27.15
CA PRO A 88 11.57 0.82 -26.87
C PRO A 88 12.64 0.70 -25.76
N PHE A 89 12.83 -0.48 -25.16
CA PHE A 89 13.57 -0.66 -23.93
C PHE A 89 15.00 -1.18 -24.11
N TYR A 90 15.91 -0.68 -23.29
CA TYR A 90 17.25 -1.24 -23.11
C TYR A 90 17.59 -1.38 -21.62
N ILE A 91 18.47 -2.31 -21.24
CA ILE A 91 18.95 -2.39 -19.84
C ILE A 91 20.02 -1.33 -19.60
N ALA A 92 19.82 -0.45 -18.62
CA ALA A 92 20.79 0.58 -18.26
C ALA A 92 21.97 -0.04 -17.49
N THR A 93 22.98 -0.55 -18.18
CA THR A 93 24.16 -1.24 -17.60
C THR A 93 25.31 -0.32 -17.24
N GLU A 94 25.31 0.90 -17.79
CA GLU A 94 26.33 1.93 -17.57
C GLU A 94 25.67 3.25 -17.19
N LYS A 95 26.46 4.16 -16.58
CA LYS A 95 26.00 5.52 -16.33
C LYS A 95 25.84 6.27 -17.65
N ARG A 96 24.69 6.91 -17.88
CA ARG A 96 24.41 7.69 -19.09
C ARG A 96 23.88 9.07 -18.75
N GLU A 97 24.24 10.05 -19.56
CA GLU A 97 23.58 11.37 -19.54
C GLU A 97 22.10 11.20 -19.92
N TRP A 98 21.19 11.81 -19.16
CA TRP A 98 19.75 11.74 -19.40
C TRP A 98 19.26 13.01 -20.07
N LYS A 99 19.01 12.92 -21.38
CA LYS A 99 18.47 14.01 -22.19
C LYS A 99 16.97 13.83 -22.41
N PRO A 100 16.19 14.92 -22.49
CA PRO A 100 14.84 14.86 -23.02
C PRO A 100 14.83 14.26 -24.42
N LEU A 101 13.78 13.50 -24.76
CA LEU A 101 13.60 12.92 -26.09
C LEU A 101 13.32 13.98 -27.16
N GLU A 102 12.72 15.10 -26.77
CA GLU A 102 12.47 16.26 -27.61
C GLU A 102 12.95 17.53 -26.90
N GLU A 103 13.43 18.49 -27.68
CA GLU A 103 13.84 19.80 -27.17
C GLU A 103 12.66 20.48 -26.45
N ASN A 104 12.94 21.10 -25.29
CA ASN A 104 11.95 21.74 -24.41
C ASN A 104 10.89 20.82 -23.77
N LYS A 105 11.02 19.48 -23.87
CA LYS A 105 10.21 18.57 -23.05
C LYS A 105 10.92 18.20 -21.73
N PRO A 106 10.17 17.94 -20.66
CA PRO A 106 10.74 17.48 -19.39
C PRO A 106 11.17 16.00 -19.47
N LEU A 107 12.10 15.61 -18.58
CA LEU A 107 12.43 14.19 -18.38
C LEU A 107 11.23 13.49 -17.75
N ARG A 108 10.92 12.28 -18.21
CA ARG A 108 9.82 11.46 -17.67
C ARG A 108 10.29 10.05 -17.37
N ALA A 109 9.80 9.48 -16.28
CA ALA A 109 10.04 8.08 -15.95
C ALA A 109 8.87 7.44 -15.22
N GLY A 110 8.72 6.13 -15.42
CA GLY A 110 7.78 5.29 -14.69
C GLY A 110 8.46 4.55 -13.54
N VAL A 111 7.76 4.41 -12.42
CA VAL A 111 8.17 3.57 -11.28
C VAL A 111 7.06 2.56 -11.00
N SER A 112 7.38 1.28 -11.19
CA SER A 112 6.45 0.17 -10.96
C SER A 112 6.77 -0.57 -9.65
N SER A 113 5.74 -1.07 -8.98
CA SER A 113 5.83 -2.00 -7.86
C SER A 113 4.68 -3.01 -7.95
N PHE A 114 5.02 -4.30 -8.05
CA PHE A 114 4.06 -5.40 -8.16
C PHE A 114 4.17 -6.27 -6.91
N GLY A 115 3.10 -6.33 -6.13
CA GLY A 115 3.05 -6.99 -4.84
C GLY A 115 2.69 -8.47 -4.96
N ILE A 116 3.15 -9.26 -3.99
CA ILE A 116 2.69 -10.64 -3.82
C ILE A 116 1.17 -10.61 -3.57
N GLY A 117 0.43 -11.47 -4.28
CA GLY A 117 -1.03 -11.48 -4.26
C GLY A 117 -1.70 -10.56 -5.28
N GLY A 118 -0.94 -9.95 -6.20
CA GLY A 118 -1.48 -9.27 -7.39
C GLY A 118 -1.80 -7.78 -7.23
N ALA A 119 -1.47 -7.17 -6.09
CA ALA A 119 -1.64 -5.74 -5.89
C ALA A 119 -0.55 -4.94 -6.65
N ASN A 120 -0.95 -4.18 -7.67
CA ASN A 120 -0.04 -3.49 -8.58
C ASN A 120 -0.11 -1.97 -8.41
N GLY A 121 1.05 -1.30 -8.48
CA GLY A 121 1.16 0.16 -8.45
C GLY A 121 2.15 0.69 -9.49
N HIS A 122 1.80 1.78 -10.16
CA HIS A 122 2.66 2.48 -11.11
C HIS A 122 2.52 3.99 -10.96
N VAL A 123 3.65 4.71 -10.95
CA VAL A 123 3.69 6.17 -10.88
C VAL A 123 4.50 6.71 -12.05
N VAL A 124 3.98 7.74 -12.72
CA VAL A 124 4.70 8.52 -13.73
C VAL A 124 5.22 9.80 -13.10
N LEU A 125 6.52 10.03 -13.22
CA LEU A 125 7.24 11.20 -12.72
C LEU A 125 7.69 12.06 -13.88
N GLU A 126 7.73 13.38 -13.67
CA GLU A 126 8.21 14.37 -14.63
C GLU A 126 9.18 15.34 -13.92
N SER A 127 10.29 15.69 -14.57
CA SER A 127 11.23 16.68 -14.03
C SER A 127 10.61 18.07 -14.06
N PHE A 128 10.77 18.83 -12.98
CA PHE A 128 10.36 20.23 -12.94
C PHE A 128 11.50 21.15 -13.45
N PRO A 129 11.20 22.20 -14.25
CA PRO A 129 12.23 23.13 -14.72
C PRO A 129 12.94 23.84 -13.58
N GLU A 130 14.27 23.96 -13.66
CA GLU A 130 15.01 24.84 -12.76
C GLU A 130 14.69 26.30 -13.10
N THR A 131 13.95 26.98 -12.24
CA THR A 131 13.86 28.44 -12.27
C THR A 131 15.16 29.02 -11.72
N SER A 132 16.09 29.39 -12.59
CA SER A 132 17.24 30.21 -12.20
C SER A 132 16.75 31.65 -12.00
N SER A 133 16.67 32.12 -10.75
CA SER A 133 16.56 33.55 -10.50
C SER A 133 17.90 34.21 -10.84
N GLU A 134 17.93 35.07 -11.86
CA GLU A 134 19.13 35.85 -12.22
C GLU A 134 19.49 36.92 -11.17
N GLU A 135 18.60 37.17 -10.20
CA GLU A 135 18.83 38.10 -9.10
C GLU A 135 19.70 37.47 -8.00
N HIS A 136 20.99 37.76 -8.03
CA HIS A 136 21.89 37.50 -6.91
C HIS A 136 21.65 38.51 -5.79
N HIS A 137 21.18 38.04 -4.64
CA HIS A 137 21.04 38.88 -3.45
C HIS A 137 22.43 39.22 -2.89
N GLN A 138 22.68 40.49 -2.62
CA GLN A 138 23.92 40.92 -1.95
C GLN A 138 23.73 40.91 -0.42
N GLY A 139 24.67 40.28 0.29
CA GLY A 139 24.67 40.15 1.75
C GLY A 139 24.94 41.46 2.50
N PRO A 140 25.15 41.41 3.84
CA PRO A 140 25.41 40.22 4.65
C PRO A 140 24.16 39.41 4.98
N PHE A 141 24.35 38.10 5.19
CA PHE A 141 23.29 37.16 5.58
C PHE A 141 23.51 36.64 7.00
N LEU A 142 22.41 36.39 7.71
CA LEU A 142 22.40 35.71 9.01
C LEU A 142 22.07 34.23 8.79
N PHE A 143 23.01 33.34 9.05
CA PHE A 143 22.80 31.90 9.02
C PHE A 143 22.54 31.40 10.44
N VAL A 144 21.62 30.47 10.58
CA VAL A 144 21.26 29.89 11.88
C VAL A 144 21.24 28.37 11.82
N LEU A 145 21.65 27.72 12.90
CA LEU A 145 21.49 26.29 13.11
C LEU A 145 21.04 26.08 14.55
N SER A 146 20.12 25.15 14.75
CA SER A 146 19.74 24.73 16.09
C SER A 146 19.63 23.23 16.21
N ALA A 147 19.88 22.72 17.41
CA ALA A 147 19.67 21.34 17.78
C ALA A 147 19.20 21.20 19.21
N ARG A 148 18.72 20.00 19.58
CA ARG A 148 18.26 19.70 20.95
C ARG A 148 19.36 19.92 22.00
N ASP A 149 20.61 19.67 21.64
CA ASP A 149 21.77 19.79 22.51
C ASP A 149 23.05 20.06 21.71
N GLU A 150 24.14 20.36 22.43
CA GLU A 150 25.45 20.69 21.86
C GLU A 150 26.07 19.56 21.01
N GLU A 151 25.88 18.31 21.39
CA GLU A 151 26.43 17.17 20.65
C GLU A 151 25.75 17.05 19.29
N ARG A 152 24.41 17.17 19.27
CA ARG A 152 23.61 17.18 18.05
C ARG A 152 23.90 18.40 17.19
N LEU A 153 24.12 19.57 17.78
CA LEU A 153 24.50 20.79 17.04
C LEU A 153 25.85 20.61 16.34
N LYS A 154 26.87 20.06 17.03
CA LYS A 154 28.18 19.77 16.44
C LYS A 154 28.09 18.72 15.32
N ALA A 155 27.27 17.69 15.49
CA ALA A 155 27.01 16.73 14.42
C ALA A 155 26.35 17.40 13.20
N TYR A 156 25.42 18.33 13.45
CA TYR A 156 24.70 19.03 12.38
C TYR A 156 25.64 19.96 11.61
N VAL A 157 26.48 20.71 12.33
CA VAL A 157 27.54 21.55 11.73
C VAL A 157 28.47 20.72 10.84
N LYS A 158 28.92 19.53 11.29
CA LYS A 158 29.75 18.63 10.47
C LYS A 158 29.04 18.22 9.18
N ALA A 159 27.76 17.87 9.25
CA ALA A 159 26.96 17.50 8.09
C ALA A 159 26.82 18.67 7.11
N VAL A 160 26.55 19.88 7.61
CA VAL A 160 26.45 21.10 6.80
C VAL A 160 27.79 21.41 6.12
N ILE A 161 28.91 21.40 6.85
CA ILE A 161 30.25 21.59 6.26
C ILE A 161 30.50 20.59 5.13
N ASN A 162 30.15 19.31 5.33
CA ASN A 162 30.32 18.29 4.30
C ASN A 162 29.45 18.58 3.07
N HIS A 163 28.21 19.04 3.26
CA HIS A 163 27.31 19.39 2.17
C HIS A 163 27.82 20.60 1.36
N LEU A 164 28.25 21.68 2.04
CA LEU A 164 28.81 22.86 1.39
C LEU A 164 30.09 22.55 0.59
N LYS A 165 30.85 21.51 0.97
CA LYS A 165 32.01 21.04 0.20
C LYS A 165 31.64 20.44 -1.15
N HIS A 166 30.48 19.78 -1.25
CA HIS A 166 30.04 19.09 -2.47
C HIS A 166 29.12 19.96 -3.34
N HIS A 167 28.65 21.11 -2.84
CA HIS A 167 27.72 22.01 -3.53
C HIS A 167 28.19 23.48 -3.47
N PRO A 168 29.28 23.86 -4.17
CA PRO A 168 29.84 25.21 -4.10
C PRO A 168 28.98 26.30 -4.77
N GLY A 169 28.01 25.91 -5.61
CA GLY A 169 27.12 26.83 -6.34
C GLY A 169 25.86 27.28 -5.59
N LEU A 170 25.72 26.93 -4.31
CA LEU A 170 24.55 27.29 -3.51
C LEU A 170 24.44 28.82 -3.33
N GLU A 171 23.23 29.33 -3.50
CA GLU A 171 22.93 30.76 -3.35
C GLU A 171 22.80 31.12 -1.84
N PRO A 172 23.59 32.09 -1.33
CA PRO A 172 23.62 32.41 0.09
C PRO A 172 22.27 32.82 0.71
N ALA A 173 21.40 33.55 0.00
CA ALA A 173 20.13 34.00 0.56
C ALA A 173 19.14 32.83 0.76
N SER A 174 19.06 31.92 -0.21
CA SER A 174 18.26 30.70 -0.16
C SER A 174 18.73 29.76 0.95
N LEU A 175 20.05 29.69 1.16
CA LEU A 175 20.64 28.95 2.26
C LEU A 175 20.26 29.55 3.63
N ALA A 176 20.38 30.86 3.77
CA ALA A 176 19.99 31.58 4.99
C ALA A 176 18.48 31.44 5.26
N PHE A 177 17.64 31.62 4.23
CA PHE A 177 16.19 31.45 4.33
C PHE A 177 15.82 30.04 4.79
N THR A 178 16.41 29.02 4.17
CA THR A 178 16.15 27.61 4.52
C THR A 178 16.52 27.35 5.98
N MET A 179 17.67 27.84 6.43
CA MET A 179 18.14 27.71 7.81
C MET A 179 17.23 28.42 8.82
N GLN A 180 16.67 29.57 8.47
CA GLN A 180 15.86 30.41 9.35
C GLN A 180 14.38 29.99 9.40
N ALA A 181 13.74 29.85 8.24
CA ALA A 181 12.28 29.74 8.12
C ALA A 181 11.79 28.32 7.77
N ALA A 182 12.67 27.44 7.28
CA ALA A 182 12.33 26.07 6.83
C ALA A 182 12.94 24.97 7.73
N ARG A 183 13.34 25.34 8.96
CA ARG A 183 13.87 24.43 9.98
C ARG A 183 13.25 24.76 11.33
N GLU A 184 13.01 23.73 12.14
CA GLU A 184 12.49 23.89 13.50
C GLU A 184 13.59 24.49 14.40
N GLU A 185 13.22 25.51 15.18
CA GLU A 185 14.13 26.06 16.18
C GLU A 185 14.20 25.18 17.42
N MET A 186 15.42 24.88 17.87
CA MET A 186 15.67 24.05 19.06
C MET A 186 16.48 24.81 20.10
N GLU A 187 16.77 24.17 21.24
CA GLU A 187 17.33 24.81 22.43
C GLU A 187 18.78 25.26 22.28
N GLU A 188 19.61 24.45 21.64
CA GLU A 188 21.02 24.76 21.39
C GLU A 188 21.15 25.45 20.02
N ARG A 189 21.70 26.67 19.99
CA ARG A 189 21.58 27.58 18.84
C ARG A 189 22.91 28.19 18.45
N LEU A 190 23.20 28.20 17.14
CA LEU A 190 24.36 28.82 16.51
C LEU A 190 23.89 29.82 15.47
N ALA A 191 24.40 31.05 15.52
CA ALA A 191 24.16 32.10 14.56
C ALA A 191 25.49 32.62 13.98
N LEU A 192 25.53 32.82 12.67
CA LEU A 192 26.71 33.22 11.91
C LEU A 192 26.36 34.33 10.92
N ILE A 193 27.20 35.36 10.82
CA ILE A 193 26.99 36.44 9.84
C ILE A 193 28.12 36.41 8.82
N CYS A 194 27.78 36.21 7.55
CA CYS A 194 28.74 36.18 6.45
C CYS A 194 28.09 36.55 5.12
N GLN A 195 28.91 36.83 4.11
CA GLN A 195 28.44 37.23 2.78
C GLN A 195 28.37 36.05 1.82
N THR A 196 29.22 35.05 2.00
CA THR A 196 29.44 33.98 1.01
C THR A 196 29.42 32.59 1.65
N VAL A 197 29.09 31.57 0.84
CA VAL A 197 29.13 30.16 1.27
C VAL A 197 30.52 29.71 1.76
N PRO A 198 31.66 30.10 1.12
CA PRO A 198 32.98 29.81 1.65
C PRO A 198 33.26 30.39 3.04
N GLU A 199 32.81 31.62 3.31
CA GLU A 199 32.92 32.23 4.64
C GLU A 199 32.09 31.47 5.67
N LEU A 200 30.84 31.10 5.33
CA LEU A 200 29.98 30.31 6.20
C LEU A 200 30.67 29.00 6.60
N LYS A 201 31.20 28.27 5.63
CA LYS A 201 31.93 27.02 5.86
C LYS A 201 33.13 27.23 6.80
N ALA A 202 33.94 28.26 6.56
CA ALA A 202 35.10 28.56 7.39
C ALA A 202 34.70 28.87 8.85
N ASN A 203 33.62 29.62 9.06
CA ASN A 203 33.14 29.95 10.40
C ASN A 203 32.54 28.72 11.12
N LEU A 204 31.85 27.83 10.39
CA LEU A 204 31.40 26.54 10.91
C LEU A 204 32.60 25.64 11.32
N GLU A 205 33.70 25.65 10.56
CA GLU A 205 34.93 24.93 10.92
C GLU A 205 35.59 25.55 12.17
N GLN A 206 35.55 26.88 12.33
CA GLN A 206 36.02 27.56 13.55
C GLN A 206 35.17 27.22 14.78
N PHE A 207 33.84 27.11 14.63
CA PHE A 207 32.94 26.65 15.69
C PHE A 207 33.34 25.26 16.20
N LEU A 208 33.58 24.30 15.28
CA LEU A 208 34.01 22.96 15.65
C LEU A 208 35.39 22.91 16.33
N ALA A 209 36.25 23.88 16.03
CA ALA A 209 37.56 24.04 16.65
C ALA A 209 37.53 24.86 17.95
N SER A 210 36.34 25.25 18.44
CA SER A 210 36.14 26.09 19.62
C SER A 210 36.92 27.42 19.57
N LYS A 211 37.04 28.02 18.38
CA LYS A 211 37.68 29.35 18.21
C LYS A 211 36.61 30.44 18.22
N ALA A 212 36.87 31.52 18.97
CA ALA A 212 36.00 32.68 19.01
C ALA A 212 36.11 33.51 17.72
N ALA A 213 34.99 34.04 17.24
CA ALA A 213 34.91 34.97 16.11
C ALA A 213 33.80 35.99 16.36
N ASP A 214 33.99 37.25 15.96
CA ASP A 214 33.06 38.36 16.26
C ASP A 214 31.69 38.21 15.56
N ASN A 215 31.63 37.41 14.50
CA ASN A 215 30.44 37.12 13.70
C ASN A 215 29.80 35.77 14.02
N LEU A 216 30.20 35.13 15.13
CA LEU A 216 29.74 33.82 15.57
C LEU A 216 29.14 33.92 16.97
N PHE A 217 27.88 33.49 17.11
CA PHE A 217 27.16 33.46 18.37
C PHE A 217 26.63 32.07 18.64
N HIS A 218 26.89 31.53 19.82
CA HIS A 218 26.41 30.22 20.25
C HIS A 218 25.83 30.35 21.65
N GLY A 219 24.68 29.73 21.89
CA GLY A 219 24.02 29.75 23.19
C GLY A 219 22.98 28.65 23.31
N ASN A 220 22.45 28.52 24.52
CA ASN A 220 21.35 27.63 24.83
C ASN A 220 20.23 28.43 25.52
N ILE A 221 19.01 28.35 24.97
CA ILE A 221 17.90 29.18 25.45
C ILE A 221 17.52 28.93 26.93
N GLN A 222 17.85 27.76 27.48
CA GLN A 222 17.59 27.42 28.87
C GLN A 222 18.73 27.89 29.80
N LYS A 223 19.98 27.85 29.33
CA LYS A 223 21.15 28.28 30.13
C LYS A 223 21.34 29.80 30.12
N ASP A 224 21.00 30.44 29.01
CA ASP A 224 21.27 31.86 28.74
C ASP A 224 20.02 32.74 28.88
N GLU A 225 18.95 32.24 29.49
CA GLU A 225 17.67 32.95 29.65
C GLU A 225 17.81 34.35 30.28
N LYS A 226 18.75 34.50 31.22
CA LYS A 226 19.06 35.80 31.86
C LYS A 226 19.59 36.84 30.88
N ALA A 227 20.21 36.42 29.78
CA ALA A 227 20.75 37.34 28.78
C ALA A 227 19.64 38.06 27.97
N ILE A 228 18.39 37.59 28.02
CA ILE A 228 17.23 38.19 27.35
C ILE A 228 16.22 38.82 28.30
N GLU A 229 16.53 38.96 29.59
CA GLU A 229 15.62 39.51 30.61
C GLU A 229 15.06 40.89 30.22
N LEU A 230 15.94 41.79 29.77
CA LEU A 230 15.57 43.11 29.25
C LEU A 230 14.59 43.06 28.07
N LEU A 231 14.67 42.04 27.21
CA LEU A 231 13.78 41.86 26.06
C LEU A 231 12.42 41.28 26.45
N ARG A 232 12.36 40.57 27.58
CA ARG A 232 11.09 40.10 28.16
C ARG A 232 10.33 41.25 28.80
N GLU A 233 11.05 42.17 29.44
CA GLU A 233 10.48 43.39 30.01
C GLU A 233 9.94 44.33 28.93
N ASP A 234 10.69 44.52 27.83
CA ASP A 234 10.26 45.32 26.68
C ASP A 234 10.48 44.59 25.33
N PRO A 235 9.47 43.83 24.85
CA PRO A 235 9.52 43.16 23.56
C PRO A 235 9.65 44.10 22.35
N SER A 236 9.39 45.39 22.51
CA SER A 236 9.48 46.37 21.41
C SER A 236 10.93 46.56 20.94
N ILE A 237 11.91 46.36 21.82
CA ILE A 237 13.34 46.44 21.51
C ILE A 237 13.71 45.38 20.47
N GLY A 238 13.27 44.14 20.67
CA GLY A 238 13.49 43.04 19.72
C GLY A 238 12.81 43.30 18.38
N ARG A 239 11.56 43.77 18.38
CA ARG A 239 10.83 44.16 17.16
C ARG A 239 11.52 45.28 16.39
N LYS A 240 12.07 46.27 17.09
CA LYS A 240 12.85 47.35 16.49
C LYS A 240 14.11 46.81 15.81
N TRP A 241 14.83 45.88 16.43
CA TRP A 241 16.02 45.28 15.82
C TRP A 241 15.69 44.51 14.54
N ILE A 242 14.56 43.80 14.52
CA ILE A 242 14.05 43.07 13.35
C ILE A 242 13.67 44.06 12.24
N ALA A 243 12.88 45.09 12.55
CA ALA A 243 12.43 46.09 11.58
C ALA A 243 13.60 46.88 10.95
N GLU A 244 14.62 47.21 11.74
CA GLU A 244 15.83 47.92 11.29
C GLU A 244 16.92 46.97 10.77
N LYS A 245 16.66 45.64 10.72
CA LYS A 245 17.59 44.59 10.25
C LYS A 245 18.97 44.59 10.94
N HIS A 246 19.01 44.75 12.27
CA HIS A 246 20.25 44.65 13.07
C HIS A 246 20.71 43.19 13.23
N LEU A 247 21.24 42.58 12.16
CA LEU A 247 21.56 41.15 12.08
C LEU A 247 22.42 40.61 13.24
N VAL A 248 23.41 41.39 13.69
CA VAL A 248 24.27 41.02 14.84
C VAL A 248 23.46 40.82 16.12
N LYS A 249 22.56 41.76 16.41
CA LYS A 249 21.71 41.69 17.60
C LYS A 249 20.68 40.57 17.46
N ILE A 250 20.06 40.45 16.29
CA ILE A 250 19.10 39.38 15.99
C ILE A 250 19.75 38.01 16.22
N GLY A 251 20.89 37.74 15.56
CA GLY A 251 21.59 36.46 15.67
C GLY A 251 22.04 36.13 17.10
N LYS A 252 22.68 37.09 17.79
CA LYS A 252 23.13 36.90 19.16
C LYS A 252 21.98 36.58 20.12
N TYR A 253 20.93 37.40 20.12
CA TYR A 253 19.84 37.25 21.07
C TYR A 253 18.88 36.12 20.68
N TRP A 254 18.81 35.74 19.41
CA TRP A 254 18.13 34.51 18.99
C TRP A 254 18.77 33.27 19.61
N CYS A 255 20.11 33.21 19.69
CA CYS A 255 20.80 32.13 20.40
C CYS A 255 20.44 32.05 21.89
N TYR A 256 19.94 33.14 22.47
CA TYR A 256 19.52 33.23 23.87
C TYR A 256 17.99 33.18 24.05
N GLY A 257 17.22 32.99 22.97
CA GLY A 257 15.77 32.79 23.01
C GLY A 257 14.90 33.96 22.53
N LEU A 258 15.46 34.96 21.85
CA LEU A 258 14.64 35.94 21.11
C LEU A 258 13.81 35.23 20.04
N SER A 259 12.50 35.42 20.06
CA SER A 259 11.59 34.95 19.00
C SER A 259 11.66 35.90 17.80
N VAL A 260 11.87 35.34 16.60
CA VAL A 260 12.01 36.08 15.35
C VAL A 260 10.99 35.55 14.34
N ASP A 261 10.20 36.44 13.75
CA ASP A 261 9.43 36.10 12.55
C ASP A 261 10.34 36.20 11.33
N TRP A 262 11.00 35.08 11.00
CA TRP A 262 11.94 35.00 9.89
C TRP A 262 11.28 35.32 8.55
N ALA A 263 10.03 34.94 8.33
CA ALA A 263 9.32 35.21 7.08
C ALA A 263 9.14 36.71 6.85
N GLY A 264 8.90 37.48 7.92
CA GLY A 264 8.79 38.94 7.88
C GLY A 264 10.08 39.70 7.50
N LEU A 265 11.25 39.04 7.48
CA LEU A 265 12.51 39.66 7.06
C LEU A 265 12.70 39.74 5.53
N TYR A 266 11.87 39.00 4.77
CA TYR A 266 11.97 38.87 3.32
C TYR A 266 10.82 39.63 2.64
N SER A 267 11.13 40.48 1.64
CA SER A 267 10.18 41.40 1.01
C SER A 267 9.41 40.82 -0.20
N ALA A 268 9.70 39.59 -0.61
CA ALA A 268 9.06 38.87 -1.74
C ALA A 268 9.37 37.37 -1.62
N PRO A 269 8.70 36.46 -2.37
CA PRO A 269 9.11 35.05 -2.49
C PRO A 269 10.39 34.95 -3.36
N ALA A 270 11.48 35.57 -2.92
CA ALA A 270 12.74 35.69 -3.65
C ALA A 270 13.79 34.66 -3.19
N SER A 271 13.45 33.78 -2.24
CA SER A 271 14.36 32.76 -1.74
C SER A 271 13.71 31.39 -1.85
N VAL A 272 14.24 30.58 -2.76
CA VAL A 272 13.79 29.21 -2.98
C VAL A 272 14.32 28.35 -1.82
N ILE A 273 13.47 27.47 -1.28
CA ILE A 273 13.94 26.48 -0.30
C ILE A 273 14.99 25.61 -0.98
N THR A 274 16.20 25.56 -0.43
CA THR A 274 17.28 24.74 -0.96
C THR A 274 17.47 23.48 -0.13
N SER A 275 18.01 22.44 -0.75
CA SER A 275 18.36 21.21 -0.05
C SER A 275 19.49 21.48 0.94
N LEU A 276 19.34 20.96 2.15
CA LEU A 276 20.36 20.97 3.20
C LEU A 276 20.32 19.64 3.94
N PRO A 277 21.42 19.22 4.57
CA PRO A 277 21.42 18.05 5.45
C PRO A 277 20.26 18.11 6.44
N THR A 278 19.67 16.95 6.69
CA THR A 278 18.60 16.79 7.67
C THR A 278 19.17 16.77 9.08
N TYR A 279 18.29 16.91 10.07
CA TYR A 279 18.66 16.86 11.48
C TYR A 279 19.38 15.54 11.85
N PRO A 280 20.54 15.57 12.53
CA PRO A 280 21.29 14.37 12.89
C PRO A 280 20.74 13.73 14.18
N PHE A 281 19.68 12.92 14.06
CA PHE A 281 19.08 12.24 15.20
C PHE A 281 20.09 11.49 16.09
N ALA A 282 19.81 11.42 17.39
CA ALA A 282 20.65 10.69 18.33
C ALA A 282 20.61 9.18 18.02
N PRO A 283 21.77 8.50 17.91
CA PRO A 283 21.83 7.08 17.52
C PRO A 283 21.63 6.15 18.72
N GLU A 284 20.50 6.27 19.40
CA GLU A 284 20.16 5.45 20.58
C GLU A 284 19.53 4.11 20.16
N SER A 285 19.88 3.01 20.85
CA SER A 285 19.37 1.66 20.55
C SER A 285 18.23 1.28 21.50
N TYR A 286 17.09 0.89 20.92
CA TYR A 286 15.89 0.49 21.66
C TYR A 286 15.33 -0.83 21.11
N TRP A 287 15.68 -1.94 21.75
CA TRP A 287 15.13 -3.28 21.47
C TRP A 287 14.39 -3.83 22.69
N VAL A 288 13.40 -4.70 22.48
CA VAL A 288 12.80 -5.47 23.56
C VAL A 288 13.90 -6.37 24.16
N PRO A 289 14.19 -6.30 25.46
CA PRO A 289 15.26 -7.09 26.06
C PRO A 289 14.92 -8.58 26.00
N LEU A 290 15.68 -9.37 25.24
CA LEU A 290 15.56 -10.82 25.21
C LEU A 290 16.19 -11.41 26.48
N ARG A 291 15.41 -12.15 27.27
CA ARG A 291 15.95 -12.96 28.38
C ARG A 291 16.33 -14.33 27.82
N THR A 292 17.63 -14.61 27.71
CA THR A 292 18.13 -15.89 27.18
C THR A 292 17.94 -17.01 28.21
N ASN A 293 16.90 -17.83 28.05
CA ASN A 293 16.88 -19.17 28.63
C ASN A 293 17.16 -20.15 27.48
N SER A 294 18.34 -20.79 27.51
CA SER A 294 18.81 -21.72 26.49
C SER A 294 17.90 -22.95 26.35
N ILE A 295 17.35 -23.19 25.16
CA ILE A 295 16.64 -24.42 24.81
C ILE A 295 17.46 -25.15 23.73
N GLY A 296 17.64 -26.45 23.94
CA GLY A 296 18.66 -27.30 23.34
C GLY A 296 18.42 -27.67 21.87
N LYS A 297 19.55 -27.96 21.21
CA LYS A 297 19.65 -28.59 19.90
C LYS A 297 19.25 -30.06 20.03
N ASP A 298 18.24 -30.50 19.31
CA ASP A 298 18.10 -31.86 18.80
C ASP A 298 16.88 -31.91 17.88
N ASN A 299 17.13 -31.90 16.57
CA ASN A 299 16.28 -32.53 15.55
C ASN A 299 16.91 -32.33 14.18
N ASP A 300 17.87 -33.20 13.88
CA ASP A 300 18.43 -33.34 12.54
C ASP A 300 18.25 -34.81 12.15
N GLN A 301 17.14 -35.10 11.46
CA GLN A 301 16.93 -36.26 10.60
C GLN A 301 15.47 -36.30 10.14
N LEU A 302 15.25 -36.17 8.83
CA LEU A 302 14.29 -36.95 8.02
C LEU A 302 14.28 -36.37 6.59
N ARG A 303 14.96 -37.07 5.66
CA ARG A 303 14.77 -36.93 4.21
C ARG A 303 14.49 -38.33 3.66
N ALA A 304 13.45 -38.45 2.84
CA ALA A 304 13.08 -39.66 2.11
C ALA A 304 13.11 -39.37 0.59
N GLU A 305 13.49 -40.38 -0.21
CA GLU A 305 13.53 -40.34 -1.68
C GLU A 305 12.28 -40.98 -2.34
N PRO A 306 11.97 -40.67 -3.61
CA PRO A 306 10.75 -41.11 -4.30
C PRO A 306 10.96 -42.29 -5.28
N GLY A 307 9.94 -43.17 -5.35
CA GLY A 307 9.88 -44.33 -6.25
C GLY A 307 9.16 -44.07 -7.59
N GLN A 308 9.61 -44.76 -8.63
CA GLN A 308 9.26 -44.62 -10.06
C GLN A 308 7.91 -45.23 -10.49
N GLN A 309 7.34 -44.67 -11.58
CA GLN A 309 6.13 -45.10 -12.29
C GLN A 309 6.38 -46.20 -13.34
N GLY A 310 5.35 -47.04 -13.60
CA GLY A 310 5.28 -47.98 -14.73
C GLY A 310 4.18 -47.61 -15.76
N PRO A 311 4.16 -48.23 -16.96
CA PRO A 311 3.51 -47.69 -18.17
C PRO A 311 2.16 -48.34 -18.56
N ALA A 312 1.46 -47.70 -19.53
CA ALA A 312 0.12 -48.01 -20.07
C ALA A 312 0.13 -48.82 -21.40
N PRO A 313 -1.05 -49.30 -21.87
CA PRO A 313 -1.37 -49.24 -23.32
C PRO A 313 -2.86 -48.94 -23.74
N ALA A 314 -3.01 -48.08 -24.76
CA ALA A 314 -3.82 -48.03 -26.04
C ALA A 314 -5.17 -48.82 -26.25
N LEU A 315 -6.17 -48.49 -27.10
CA LEU A 315 -6.46 -47.49 -28.20
C LEU A 315 -7.96 -47.57 -28.73
N THR A 316 -8.40 -46.55 -29.53
CA THR A 316 -9.52 -46.43 -30.56
C THR A 316 -10.91 -45.85 -30.16
N SER A 317 -11.73 -45.08 -30.94
CA SER A 317 -11.67 -44.24 -32.18
C SER A 317 -13.00 -43.41 -32.38
N ILE A 318 -13.14 -42.60 -33.46
CA ILE A 318 -13.61 -41.18 -33.56
C ILE A 318 -14.97 -40.95 -34.31
N LYS A 319 -15.62 -39.73 -34.20
CA LYS A 319 -16.20 -38.82 -35.29
C LYS A 319 -16.97 -37.59 -34.71
N GLU A 320 -16.56 -36.30 -34.83
CA GLU A 320 -16.65 -35.21 -35.88
C GLU A 320 -17.96 -34.35 -35.85
N GLN A 321 -18.05 -32.98 -35.88
CA GLN A 321 -17.38 -31.82 -36.56
C GLN A 321 -17.59 -30.45 -35.82
N GLU A 322 -16.71 -29.42 -35.90
CA GLU A 322 -16.97 -27.96 -35.60
C GLU A 322 -15.81 -26.98 -36.03
N THR A 323 -15.96 -25.62 -35.91
CA THR A 323 -15.31 -24.50 -36.68
C THR A 323 -13.89 -24.02 -36.23
N LEU A 324 -13.22 -23.02 -36.88
CA LEU A 324 -11.77 -22.68 -36.70
C LEU A 324 -11.33 -22.19 -35.29
N SER A 325 -12.10 -21.32 -34.62
CA SER A 325 -11.80 -20.91 -33.22
C SER A 325 -12.08 -22.07 -32.24
N GLU A 326 -13.09 -22.87 -32.56
CA GLU A 326 -13.40 -24.12 -31.87
C GLU A 326 -12.33 -25.19 -32.16
N ALA A 327 -11.70 -25.19 -33.34
CA ALA A 327 -10.63 -26.08 -33.74
C ALA A 327 -9.30 -25.70 -33.08
N ALA A 328 -9.03 -24.41 -32.90
CA ALA A 328 -7.92 -23.93 -32.08
C ALA A 328 -8.14 -24.33 -30.60
N THR A 329 -9.34 -24.10 -30.07
CA THR A 329 -9.69 -24.50 -28.69
C THR A 329 -9.63 -26.03 -28.52
N HIS A 330 -10.09 -26.80 -29.50
CA HIS A 330 -10.01 -28.26 -29.52
C HIS A 330 -8.55 -28.74 -29.61
N TYR A 331 -7.75 -28.13 -30.47
CA TYR A 331 -6.32 -28.43 -30.59
C TYR A 331 -5.58 -28.17 -29.27
N PHE A 332 -5.76 -26.99 -28.66
CA PHE A 332 -5.13 -26.69 -27.38
C PHE A 332 -5.71 -27.51 -26.23
N ARG A 333 -6.99 -27.88 -26.28
CA ARG A 333 -7.61 -28.81 -25.33
C ARG A 333 -6.99 -30.20 -25.41
N GLU A 334 -6.76 -30.74 -26.60
CA GLU A 334 -6.09 -32.02 -26.81
C GLU A 334 -4.61 -31.96 -26.43
N PHE A 335 -3.91 -30.87 -26.78
CA PHE A 335 -2.54 -30.61 -26.38
C PHE A 335 -2.39 -30.61 -24.86
N ILE A 336 -3.21 -29.81 -24.15
CA ILE A 336 -3.16 -29.70 -22.69
C ILE A 336 -3.66 -30.97 -22.00
N SER A 337 -4.64 -31.68 -22.57
CA SER A 337 -5.10 -33.00 -22.12
C SER A 337 -3.96 -34.02 -22.10
N GLY A 338 -3.14 -34.05 -23.17
CA GLY A 338 -1.96 -34.91 -23.26
C GLY A 338 -0.90 -34.63 -22.19
N GLU A 339 -0.77 -33.37 -21.78
CA GLU A 339 0.26 -32.92 -20.85
C GLU A 339 -0.16 -33.01 -19.38
N LEU A 340 -1.38 -32.56 -19.07
CA LEU A 340 -1.93 -32.59 -17.72
C LEU A 340 -2.45 -33.99 -17.33
N LYS A 341 -2.53 -34.93 -18.29
CA LYS A 341 -3.17 -36.25 -18.13
C LYS A 341 -4.62 -36.14 -17.63
N ILE A 342 -5.27 -35.03 -17.95
CA ILE A 342 -6.69 -34.79 -17.67
C ILE A 342 -7.45 -35.01 -18.97
N PRO A 343 -8.51 -35.84 -18.99
CA PRO A 343 -9.31 -36.04 -20.19
C PRO A 343 -9.80 -34.70 -20.77
N ALA A 344 -9.66 -34.51 -22.09
CA ALA A 344 -10.07 -33.30 -22.80
C ALA A 344 -11.51 -32.86 -22.47
N GLU A 345 -12.42 -33.82 -22.24
CA GLU A 345 -13.82 -33.60 -21.85
C GLU A 345 -13.99 -32.88 -20.50
N LYS A 346 -12.98 -32.96 -19.63
CA LYS A 346 -12.95 -32.28 -18.33
C LYS A 346 -12.29 -30.90 -18.40
N LEU A 347 -11.65 -30.58 -19.53
CA LEU A 347 -11.02 -29.28 -19.79
C LEU A 347 -12.03 -28.32 -20.43
N LYS A 348 -12.57 -27.42 -19.60
CA LYS A 348 -13.53 -26.39 -20.00
C LYS A 348 -12.78 -25.18 -20.58
N PRO A 349 -13.21 -24.61 -21.72
CA PRO A 349 -12.51 -23.48 -22.36
C PRO A 349 -12.32 -22.25 -21.46
N GLU A 350 -13.31 -21.96 -20.63
CA GLU A 350 -13.34 -20.79 -19.75
C GLU A 350 -12.76 -21.07 -18.36
N ALA A 351 -12.40 -22.32 -18.05
CA ALA A 351 -11.77 -22.65 -16.78
C ALA A 351 -10.30 -22.22 -16.78
N LEU A 352 -9.82 -21.76 -15.62
CA LEU A 352 -8.44 -21.32 -15.45
C LEU A 352 -7.49 -22.52 -15.46
N PHE A 353 -6.29 -22.37 -16.02
CA PHE A 353 -5.29 -23.45 -16.07
C PHE A 353 -4.89 -23.97 -14.67
N GLU A 354 -4.93 -23.11 -13.65
CA GLU A 354 -4.66 -23.49 -12.26
C GLU A 354 -5.68 -24.51 -11.72
N GLU A 355 -6.93 -24.50 -12.19
CA GLU A 355 -7.95 -25.49 -11.80
C GLU A 355 -7.58 -26.91 -12.22
N TYR A 356 -6.63 -27.01 -13.14
CA TYR A 356 -6.07 -28.24 -13.68
C TYR A 356 -4.67 -28.56 -13.12
N GLY A 357 -4.22 -27.80 -12.12
CA GLY A 357 -2.93 -28.00 -11.45
C GLY A 357 -1.73 -27.40 -12.20
N ALA A 358 -1.95 -26.43 -13.08
CA ALA A 358 -0.86 -25.72 -13.76
C ALA A 358 -0.08 -24.82 -12.78
N ASP A 359 1.04 -25.33 -12.29
CA ASP A 359 2.03 -24.56 -11.54
C ASP A 359 3.14 -24.01 -12.44
N SER A 360 4.06 -23.21 -11.87
CA SER A 360 5.18 -22.62 -12.61
C SER A 360 6.10 -23.63 -13.30
N VAL A 361 6.16 -24.89 -12.84
CA VAL A 361 6.99 -25.94 -13.47
C VAL A 361 6.25 -26.52 -14.68
N LEU A 362 4.95 -26.77 -14.54
CA LEU A 362 4.09 -27.29 -15.58
C LEU A 362 3.87 -26.28 -16.71
N VAL A 363 3.72 -24.99 -16.38
CA VAL A 363 3.66 -23.89 -17.36
C VAL A 363 4.92 -23.82 -18.22
N ASN A 364 6.11 -24.04 -17.64
CA ASN A 364 7.36 -24.08 -18.40
C ASN A 364 7.40 -25.28 -19.36
N GLN A 365 6.97 -26.46 -18.92
CA GLN A 365 6.91 -27.65 -19.76
C GLN A 365 5.91 -27.52 -20.92
N LEU A 366 4.74 -26.95 -20.65
CA LEU A 366 3.73 -26.64 -21.66
C LEU A 366 4.26 -25.66 -22.70
N THR A 367 4.96 -24.62 -22.25
CA THR A 367 5.57 -23.62 -23.14
C THR A 367 6.64 -24.23 -24.03
N ASP A 368 7.61 -24.98 -23.46
CA ASP A 368 8.69 -25.62 -24.22
C ASP A 368 8.14 -26.56 -25.32
N LYS A 369 7.01 -27.22 -25.05
CA LYS A 369 6.34 -28.08 -26.03
C LYS A 369 5.58 -27.29 -27.10
N LEU A 370 4.90 -26.19 -26.74
CA LEU A 370 4.31 -25.30 -27.74
C LEU A 370 5.39 -24.66 -28.62
N GLU A 371 6.57 -24.36 -28.07
CA GLU A 371 7.68 -23.81 -28.84
C GLU A 371 8.16 -24.76 -29.95
N SER A 372 8.11 -26.07 -29.69
CA SER A 372 8.45 -27.09 -30.70
C SER A 372 7.50 -27.11 -31.91
N LEU A 373 6.29 -26.56 -31.74
CA LEU A 373 5.21 -26.60 -32.73
C LEU A 373 5.01 -25.26 -33.44
N PHE A 374 5.13 -24.16 -32.71
CA PHE A 374 4.85 -22.79 -33.17
C PHE A 374 6.12 -21.93 -33.31
N GLY A 375 7.31 -22.45 -33.00
CA GLY A 375 8.54 -21.67 -32.91
C GLY A 375 8.66 -20.99 -31.55
N ARG A 376 9.65 -20.11 -31.37
CA ARG A 376 9.89 -19.45 -30.08
C ARG A 376 8.64 -18.69 -29.60
N LEU A 377 8.25 -18.89 -28.34
CA LEU A 377 7.08 -18.27 -27.71
C LEU A 377 7.48 -17.56 -26.42
N PRO A 378 6.76 -16.51 -25.99
CA PRO A 378 7.01 -15.91 -24.69
C PRO A 378 6.77 -16.91 -23.55
N ARG A 379 7.71 -17.10 -22.63
CA ARG A 379 7.44 -17.89 -21.39
C ARG A 379 6.41 -17.27 -20.45
N THR A 380 6.02 -16.02 -20.71
CA THR A 380 4.94 -15.33 -20.00
C THR A 380 3.54 -15.72 -20.51
N LEU A 381 3.44 -16.48 -21.61
CA LEU A 381 2.20 -16.75 -22.33
C LEU A 381 1.04 -17.24 -21.44
N PHE A 382 1.27 -18.24 -20.60
CA PHE A 382 0.24 -18.80 -19.71
C PHE A 382 -0.08 -17.92 -18.48
N PHE A 383 0.70 -16.87 -18.24
CA PHE A 383 0.42 -15.84 -17.23
C PHE A 383 -0.42 -14.69 -17.81
N GLU A 384 -0.30 -14.45 -19.12
CA GLU A 384 -1.06 -13.43 -19.86
C GLU A 384 -2.44 -13.97 -20.29
N TYR A 385 -2.51 -15.25 -20.66
CA TYR A 385 -3.73 -15.92 -21.09
C TYR A 385 -3.98 -17.10 -20.16
N ILE A 386 -4.92 -16.92 -19.22
CA ILE A 386 -5.08 -17.82 -18.06
C ILE A 386 -6.12 -18.92 -18.30
N SER A 387 -6.81 -18.88 -19.43
CA SER A 387 -7.79 -19.88 -19.86
C SER A 387 -7.52 -20.43 -21.27
N LEU A 388 -8.04 -21.62 -21.55
CA LEU A 388 -7.95 -22.26 -22.88
C LEU A 388 -8.49 -21.36 -23.99
N LYS A 389 -9.59 -20.65 -23.71
CA LYS A 389 -10.24 -19.74 -24.65
C LYS A 389 -9.37 -18.54 -24.98
N GLU A 390 -8.77 -17.91 -23.97
CA GLU A 390 -7.84 -16.78 -24.14
C GLU A 390 -6.60 -17.21 -24.92
N LEU A 391 -6.02 -18.36 -24.57
CA LEU A 391 -4.84 -18.92 -25.24
C LEU A 391 -5.15 -19.23 -26.71
N ALA A 392 -6.29 -19.87 -27.00
CA ALA A 392 -6.72 -20.16 -28.36
C ALA A 392 -6.98 -18.87 -29.16
N GLY A 393 -7.53 -17.84 -28.52
CA GLY A 393 -7.70 -16.51 -29.09
C GLY A 393 -6.37 -15.86 -29.49
N TYR A 394 -5.37 -15.92 -28.62
CA TYR A 394 -4.01 -15.43 -28.90
C TYR A 394 -3.40 -16.12 -30.13
N PHE A 395 -3.36 -17.44 -30.16
CA PHE A 395 -2.74 -18.16 -31.28
C PHE A 395 -3.55 -18.03 -32.58
N ALA A 396 -4.88 -17.91 -32.50
CA ALA A 396 -5.71 -17.63 -33.68
C ALA A 396 -5.44 -16.22 -34.26
N ALA A 397 -5.08 -15.25 -33.43
CA ALA A 397 -4.72 -13.90 -33.86
C ALA A 397 -3.27 -13.81 -34.39
N GLU A 398 -2.30 -14.33 -33.63
CA GLU A 398 -0.87 -14.10 -33.87
C GLU A 398 -0.18 -15.23 -34.68
N HIS A 399 -0.75 -16.43 -34.71
CA HIS A 399 -0.15 -17.63 -35.33
C HIS A 399 -1.10 -18.37 -36.30
N ALA A 400 -2.08 -17.66 -36.86
CA ALA A 400 -3.14 -18.23 -37.70
C ALA A 400 -2.62 -19.21 -38.78
N ALA A 401 -1.63 -18.81 -39.57
CA ALA A 401 -1.10 -19.61 -40.69
C ALA A 401 -0.52 -20.97 -40.25
N ARG A 402 0.12 -21.03 -39.07
CA ARG A 402 0.69 -22.27 -38.52
C ARG A 402 -0.38 -23.16 -37.88
N LEU A 403 -1.40 -22.53 -37.29
CA LEU A 403 -2.59 -23.20 -36.77
C LEU A 403 -3.40 -23.87 -37.89
N GLU A 404 -3.56 -23.20 -39.03
CA GLU A 404 -4.20 -23.78 -40.22
C GLU A 404 -3.43 -25.00 -40.76
N GLU A 405 -2.10 -24.98 -40.71
CA GLU A 405 -1.24 -26.09 -41.12
C GLU A 405 -1.31 -27.30 -40.16
N LEU A 406 -1.32 -27.05 -38.85
CA LEU A 406 -1.37 -28.09 -37.81
C LEU A 406 -2.76 -28.72 -37.64
N THR A 407 -3.82 -27.95 -37.89
CA THR A 407 -5.22 -28.40 -37.74
C THR A 407 -5.85 -28.82 -39.07
N GLY A 408 -5.27 -28.43 -40.21
CA GLY A 408 -5.80 -28.72 -41.55
C GLY A 408 -7.02 -27.88 -41.95
N PHE A 409 -7.42 -26.90 -41.12
CA PHE A 409 -8.58 -26.04 -41.38
C PHE A 409 -8.17 -24.74 -42.06
N LYS A 410 -8.80 -24.40 -43.19
CA LYS A 410 -8.68 -23.08 -43.83
C LYS A 410 -9.73 -22.12 -43.27
N ALA A 411 -9.33 -20.93 -42.85
CA ALA A 411 -10.26 -19.87 -42.49
C ALA A 411 -11.18 -19.51 -43.67
N LEU A 412 -12.49 -19.49 -43.44
CA LEU A 412 -13.42 -18.74 -44.27
C LEU A 412 -13.41 -17.28 -43.81
N PRO A 413 -13.55 -16.29 -44.72
CA PRO A 413 -13.55 -14.88 -44.35
C PRO A 413 -14.72 -14.62 -43.38
N ALA A 414 -14.42 -13.94 -42.28
CA ALA A 414 -15.39 -13.63 -41.24
C ALA A 414 -16.58 -12.84 -41.83
N PRO A 415 -17.83 -13.16 -41.45
CA PRO A 415 -18.97 -12.34 -41.84
C PRO A 415 -18.84 -10.95 -41.20
N PRO A 416 -19.32 -9.89 -41.86
CA PRO A 416 -19.28 -8.55 -41.29
C PRO A 416 -20.04 -8.53 -39.97
N ALA A 417 -19.40 -7.98 -38.93
CA ALA A 417 -19.98 -7.86 -37.61
C ALA A 417 -21.36 -7.16 -37.70
N PRO A 418 -22.36 -7.59 -36.91
CA PRO A 418 -23.64 -6.91 -36.86
C PRO A 418 -23.41 -5.46 -36.46
N ALA A 419 -23.98 -4.53 -37.22
CA ALA A 419 -24.00 -3.12 -36.85
C ALA A 419 -24.65 -3.00 -35.47
N THR A 420 -23.85 -2.72 -34.46
CA THR A 420 -24.31 -2.44 -33.10
C THR A 420 -25.15 -1.17 -33.15
N GLY A 421 -26.45 -1.32 -32.93
CA GLY A 421 -27.35 -0.20 -32.73
C GLY A 421 -26.79 0.71 -31.63
N LYS A 422 -26.84 2.03 -31.87
CA LYS A 422 -26.41 3.07 -30.92
C LYS A 422 -27.00 2.77 -29.53
N ARG A 423 -26.14 2.26 -28.65
CA ARG A 423 -26.39 2.19 -27.21
C ARG A 423 -26.48 3.63 -26.68
N PRO A 424 -27.41 3.94 -25.77
CA PRO A 424 -27.53 5.30 -25.24
C PRO A 424 -26.20 5.75 -24.66
N GLU A 425 -25.76 6.97 -25.01
CA GLU A 425 -24.57 7.56 -24.40
C GLU A 425 -24.72 7.56 -22.87
N PRO A 426 -23.67 7.15 -22.13
CA PRO A 426 -23.71 7.24 -20.68
C PRO A 426 -23.89 8.71 -20.27
N PRO A 427 -24.69 9.00 -19.25
CA PRO A 427 -24.88 10.37 -18.77
C PRO A 427 -23.51 10.96 -18.42
N LYS A 428 -23.31 12.23 -18.82
CA LYS A 428 -22.10 13.00 -18.50
C LYS A 428 -21.86 12.94 -16.99
N ARG A 429 -20.80 12.23 -16.58
CA ARG A 429 -20.32 12.09 -15.20
C ARG A 429 -20.15 13.47 -14.55
N GLN A 430 -21.08 13.87 -13.68
CA GLN A 430 -20.78 14.82 -12.60
C GLN A 430 -20.12 14.05 -11.46
N ALA A 431 -18.90 13.54 -11.71
CA ALA A 431 -18.26 12.49 -10.91
C ALA A 431 -17.86 12.89 -9.47
N ALA A 432 -17.70 14.17 -9.16
CA ALA A 432 -17.10 14.56 -7.90
C ALA A 432 -18.02 14.41 -6.67
N GLU A 433 -19.34 14.34 -6.86
CA GLU A 433 -20.31 14.43 -5.75
C GLU A 433 -21.48 13.43 -5.81
N GLU A 434 -21.41 12.40 -6.66
CA GLU A 434 -22.45 11.38 -6.69
C GLU A 434 -22.49 10.55 -5.39
N PRO A 435 -23.68 10.28 -4.83
CA PRO A 435 -23.83 9.35 -3.71
C PRO A 435 -23.50 7.91 -4.09
N ILE A 436 -23.04 7.12 -3.11
CA ILE A 436 -22.72 5.70 -3.29
C ILE A 436 -23.81 4.86 -2.64
N ALA A 437 -24.42 3.94 -3.37
CA ALA A 437 -25.38 2.98 -2.86
C ALA A 437 -24.67 1.81 -2.17
N ILE A 438 -25.27 1.34 -1.07
CA ILE A 438 -24.96 0.06 -0.43
C ILE A 438 -25.99 -0.94 -0.95
N ILE A 439 -25.53 -1.90 -1.77
CA ILE A 439 -26.42 -2.82 -2.49
C ILE A 439 -26.42 -4.25 -1.95
N GLY A 440 -25.41 -4.61 -1.15
CA GLY A 440 -25.37 -5.86 -0.40
C GLY A 440 -24.62 -5.69 0.91
N LEU A 441 -24.93 -6.51 1.90
CA LEU A 441 -24.23 -6.55 3.18
C LEU A 441 -24.25 -7.96 3.80
N SER A 442 -23.16 -8.35 4.44
CA SER A 442 -23.10 -9.55 5.30
C SER A 442 -22.17 -9.34 6.49
N GLY A 443 -22.27 -10.20 7.49
CA GLY A 443 -21.36 -10.25 8.62
C GLY A 443 -21.69 -11.32 9.65
N ARG A 444 -20.77 -11.50 10.61
CA ARG A 444 -20.91 -12.41 11.75
C ARG A 444 -20.44 -11.70 13.01
N TYR A 445 -21.22 -11.82 14.07
CA TYR A 445 -21.04 -11.10 15.33
C TYR A 445 -21.30 -12.01 16.53
N PRO A 446 -20.90 -11.63 17.75
CA PRO A 446 -21.10 -12.46 18.94
C PRO A 446 -22.58 -12.83 19.12
N GLY A 447 -22.86 -14.14 19.15
CA GLY A 447 -24.21 -14.67 19.26
C GLY A 447 -25.11 -14.47 18.03
N ALA A 448 -24.55 -14.14 16.86
CA ALA A 448 -25.26 -13.98 15.59
C ALA A 448 -24.41 -14.45 14.39
N ASN A 449 -24.86 -15.51 13.73
CA ASN A 449 -24.18 -16.10 12.56
C ASN A 449 -24.58 -15.46 11.22
N ASN A 450 -25.56 -14.56 11.23
CA ASN A 450 -26.06 -13.85 10.06
C ASN A 450 -26.75 -12.52 10.44
N MET A 451 -27.13 -11.72 9.45
CA MET A 451 -27.73 -10.39 9.64
C MET A 451 -29.12 -10.41 10.26
N PHE A 452 -29.88 -11.49 10.06
CA PHE A 452 -31.17 -11.65 10.70
C PHE A 452 -31.01 -11.83 12.22
N GLU A 453 -30.17 -12.76 12.65
CA GLU A 453 -29.87 -12.98 14.07
C GLU A 453 -29.25 -11.75 14.72
N PHE A 454 -28.37 -11.04 14.00
CA PHE A 454 -27.77 -9.81 14.50
C PHE A 454 -28.85 -8.75 14.77
N TRP A 455 -29.77 -8.55 13.83
CA TRP A 455 -30.88 -7.61 14.01
C TRP A 455 -31.82 -8.03 15.16
N GLU A 456 -32.14 -9.32 15.28
CA GLU A 456 -32.97 -9.82 16.38
C GLU A 456 -32.30 -9.58 17.75
N ASN A 457 -30.98 -9.80 17.85
CA ASN A 457 -30.22 -9.52 19.07
C ASN A 457 -30.25 -8.03 19.44
N LEU A 458 -30.03 -7.14 18.47
CA LEU A 458 -30.08 -5.68 18.67
C LEU A 458 -31.46 -5.22 19.11
N LYS A 459 -32.50 -5.65 18.39
CA LYS A 459 -33.91 -5.33 18.68
C LYS A 459 -34.32 -5.81 20.08
N ALA A 460 -33.79 -6.94 20.53
CA ALA A 460 -34.05 -7.49 21.85
C ALA A 460 -33.19 -6.89 22.98
N GLY A 461 -32.17 -6.07 22.66
CA GLY A 461 -31.23 -5.54 23.65
C GLY A 461 -30.36 -6.62 24.31
N LYS A 462 -29.99 -7.67 23.56
CA LYS A 462 -29.25 -8.82 24.08
C LYS A 462 -27.77 -8.48 24.31
N ASP A 463 -27.31 -8.64 25.56
CA ASP A 463 -25.89 -8.61 25.93
C ASP A 463 -25.21 -9.91 25.51
N CYS A 464 -24.26 -9.82 24.57
CA CYS A 464 -23.58 -10.99 23.96
C CYS A 464 -22.16 -11.19 24.51
N ILE A 465 -21.81 -10.55 25.63
CA ILE A 465 -20.50 -10.71 26.25
C ILE A 465 -20.43 -11.99 27.09
N THR A 466 -19.34 -12.74 26.92
CA THR A 466 -19.03 -13.95 27.69
C THR A 466 -17.61 -13.90 28.24
N GLU A 467 -17.25 -14.88 29.07
CA GLU A 467 -15.82 -15.14 29.33
C GLU A 467 -15.14 -15.69 28.08
N VAL A 468 -13.81 -15.54 28.00
CA VAL A 468 -12.98 -16.15 26.94
C VAL A 468 -13.28 -17.65 26.86
N PRO A 469 -13.73 -18.17 25.70
CA PRO A 469 -14.03 -19.58 25.52
C PRO A 469 -12.78 -20.45 25.70
N LYS A 470 -12.95 -21.64 26.30
CA LYS A 470 -11.86 -22.63 26.45
C LYS A 470 -11.27 -23.09 25.11
N SER A 471 -12.02 -22.96 24.02
CA SER A 471 -11.55 -23.23 22.66
C SER A 471 -10.54 -22.21 22.14
N ARG A 472 -10.44 -21.02 22.76
CA ARG A 472 -9.42 -20.00 22.43
C ARG A 472 -8.14 -20.24 23.21
N TRP A 473 -8.20 -20.08 24.53
CA TRP A 473 -7.12 -20.41 25.46
C TRP A 473 -7.67 -20.57 26.88
N ASN A 474 -6.84 -21.09 27.79
CA ASN A 474 -7.18 -21.14 29.22
C ASN A 474 -7.10 -19.73 29.83
N ALA A 475 -8.25 -19.05 29.95
CA ALA A 475 -8.33 -17.69 30.48
C ALA A 475 -7.77 -17.56 31.91
N GLU A 476 -7.99 -18.56 32.77
CA GLU A 476 -7.52 -18.57 34.16
C GLU A 476 -5.98 -18.50 34.26
N ALA A 477 -5.27 -19.08 33.28
CA ALA A 477 -3.81 -19.04 33.25
C ALA A 477 -3.25 -17.62 33.08
N PHE A 478 -4.03 -16.71 32.49
CA PHE A 478 -3.62 -15.35 32.17
C PHE A 478 -4.36 -14.28 32.98
N TYR A 479 -5.42 -14.63 33.72
CA TYR A 479 -6.21 -13.67 34.47
C TYR A 479 -5.60 -13.34 35.85
N GLU A 480 -5.66 -12.07 36.24
CA GLU A 480 -5.42 -11.59 37.62
C GLU A 480 -6.24 -10.32 37.86
N GLN A 481 -6.99 -10.22 38.96
CA GLN A 481 -7.86 -9.07 39.22
C GLN A 481 -7.07 -7.77 39.42
N GLU A 482 -5.85 -7.86 39.98
CA GLU A 482 -4.98 -6.71 40.20
C GLU A 482 -4.42 -6.17 38.86
N LYS A 483 -4.69 -4.89 38.60
CA LYS A 483 -4.15 -4.20 37.41
C LYS A 483 -2.62 -4.13 37.50
N ARG A 484 -1.95 -4.20 36.35
CA ARG A 484 -0.49 -4.09 36.18
C ARG A 484 0.33 -5.28 36.72
N THR A 485 -0.30 -6.40 37.04
CA THR A 485 0.41 -7.66 37.30
C THR A 485 1.14 -8.11 36.03
N ALA A 486 2.46 -8.34 36.12
CA ALA A 486 3.29 -8.68 34.97
C ALA A 486 2.87 -10.02 34.35
N GLY A 487 2.66 -10.03 33.03
CA GLY A 487 2.26 -11.24 32.30
C GLY A 487 0.82 -11.69 32.55
N LYS A 488 -0.01 -10.84 33.17
CA LYS A 488 -1.42 -11.12 33.44
C LYS A 488 -2.33 -10.06 32.82
N SER A 489 -3.56 -10.45 32.53
CA SER A 489 -4.66 -9.59 32.11
C SER A 489 -5.67 -9.45 33.24
N TYR A 490 -6.16 -8.24 33.45
CA TYR A 490 -7.19 -7.96 34.44
C TYR A 490 -8.62 -8.13 33.91
N SER A 491 -8.77 -8.57 32.67
CA SER A 491 -10.06 -8.89 32.09
C SER A 491 -10.02 -10.23 31.38
N ARG A 492 -11.14 -10.94 31.45
CA ARG A 492 -11.37 -12.23 30.78
C ARG A 492 -12.65 -12.23 29.97
N TRP A 493 -13.23 -11.05 29.78
CA TRP A 493 -14.52 -10.84 29.11
C TRP A 493 -14.31 -10.48 27.65
N GLY A 494 -15.22 -10.91 26.79
CA GLY A 494 -15.20 -10.57 25.38
C GLY A 494 -16.49 -10.94 24.67
N GLY A 495 -16.72 -10.33 23.51
CA GLY A 495 -17.70 -10.84 22.55
C GLY A 495 -16.99 -11.76 21.58
N PHE A 496 -17.38 -13.03 21.50
CA PHE A 496 -16.72 -14.02 20.65
C PHE A 496 -17.67 -14.55 19.58
N ILE A 497 -17.17 -14.70 18.36
CA ILE A 497 -17.90 -15.39 17.31
C ILE A 497 -17.74 -16.90 17.49
N GLU A 498 -18.77 -17.65 17.12
CA GLU A 498 -18.70 -19.10 17.03
C GLU A 498 -17.83 -19.52 15.84
N ASP A 499 -17.27 -20.72 15.89
CA ASP A 499 -16.63 -21.35 14.72
C ASP A 499 -15.51 -20.54 14.02
N VAL A 500 -14.78 -19.71 14.76
CA VAL A 500 -13.63 -18.91 14.24
C VAL A 500 -12.58 -19.76 13.52
N ASP A 501 -12.46 -21.03 13.89
CA ASP A 501 -11.51 -21.99 13.32
C ASP A 501 -12.08 -22.74 12.11
N LYS A 502 -13.38 -22.63 11.83
CA LYS A 502 -14.06 -23.35 10.75
C LYS A 502 -13.98 -22.58 9.44
N PHE A 503 -13.78 -23.31 8.36
CA PHE A 503 -13.70 -22.80 7.01
C PHE A 503 -14.02 -23.93 6.03
N ASP A 504 -14.57 -23.59 4.87
CA ASP A 504 -14.79 -24.54 3.77
C ASP A 504 -13.72 -24.35 2.70
N PRO A 505 -12.51 -24.90 2.87
CA PRO A 505 -11.38 -24.59 2.01
C PRO A 505 -11.57 -25.10 0.58
N LEU A 506 -12.23 -26.25 0.40
CA LEU A 506 -12.40 -26.85 -0.92
C LEU A 506 -13.38 -26.06 -1.79
N PHE A 507 -14.40 -25.42 -1.19
CA PHE A 507 -15.25 -24.46 -1.88
C PHE A 507 -14.44 -23.32 -2.50
N PHE A 508 -13.46 -22.81 -1.76
CA PHE A 508 -12.57 -21.73 -2.21
C PHE A 508 -11.35 -22.21 -3.01
N LYS A 509 -11.30 -23.50 -3.37
CA LYS A 509 -10.16 -24.14 -4.08
C LYS A 509 -8.83 -24.04 -3.32
N ILE A 510 -8.92 -24.02 -1.98
CA ILE A 510 -7.77 -23.97 -1.08
C ILE A 510 -7.56 -25.37 -0.50
N SER A 511 -6.30 -25.81 -0.43
CA SER A 511 -6.01 -27.10 0.20
C SER A 511 -6.20 -27.01 1.73
N PRO A 512 -6.64 -28.09 2.41
CA PRO A 512 -6.72 -28.08 3.88
C PRO A 512 -5.40 -27.69 4.56
N ARG A 513 -4.27 -28.08 3.97
CA ARG A 513 -2.94 -27.75 4.49
C ARG A 513 -2.62 -26.25 4.40
N GLU A 514 -3.04 -25.59 3.34
CA GLU A 514 -2.92 -24.14 3.19
C GLU A 514 -3.86 -23.42 4.15
N ALA A 515 -5.10 -23.91 4.29
CA ALA A 515 -6.09 -23.33 5.20
C ALA A 515 -5.67 -23.36 6.69
N GLU A 516 -4.90 -24.37 7.10
CA GLU A 516 -4.29 -24.42 8.45
C GLU A 516 -3.32 -23.25 8.70
N LEU A 517 -2.63 -22.78 7.66
CA LEU A 517 -1.62 -21.72 7.75
C LEU A 517 -2.21 -20.33 7.56
N MET A 518 -3.41 -20.23 6.98
CA MET A 518 -4.14 -18.97 6.79
C MET A 518 -4.63 -18.41 8.12
N ASP A 519 -4.51 -17.10 8.30
CA ASP A 519 -5.15 -16.39 9.41
C ASP A 519 -6.68 -16.60 9.36
N PRO A 520 -7.36 -16.92 10.49
CA PRO A 520 -8.82 -16.94 10.54
C PRO A 520 -9.50 -15.69 9.97
N GLN A 521 -8.86 -14.52 10.08
CA GLN A 521 -9.38 -13.27 9.53
C GLN A 521 -9.50 -13.30 8.00
N GLU A 522 -8.52 -13.88 7.32
CA GLU A 522 -8.52 -14.09 5.86
C GLU A 522 -9.66 -15.03 5.45
N ARG A 523 -9.82 -16.14 6.18
CA ARG A 523 -10.87 -17.15 5.94
C ARG A 523 -12.27 -16.58 6.12
N LEU A 524 -12.51 -15.89 7.23
CA LEU A 524 -13.81 -15.30 7.57
C LEU A 524 -14.19 -14.18 6.60
N PHE A 525 -13.23 -13.33 6.22
CA PHE A 525 -13.52 -12.25 5.28
C PHE A 525 -13.82 -12.78 3.88
N LEU A 526 -13.14 -13.83 3.42
CA LEU A 526 -13.42 -14.47 2.13
C LEU A 526 -14.84 -15.06 2.08
N GLN A 527 -15.30 -15.72 3.15
CA GLN A 527 -16.70 -16.17 3.27
C GLN A 527 -17.69 -14.99 3.30
N THR A 528 -17.38 -13.94 4.07
CA THR A 528 -18.24 -12.77 4.19
C THR A 528 -18.37 -12.02 2.85
N ALA A 529 -17.29 -11.94 2.07
CA ALA A 529 -17.31 -11.34 0.73
C ALA A 529 -18.23 -12.12 -0.22
N TRP A 530 -18.17 -13.47 -0.19
CA TRP A 530 -19.09 -14.32 -0.94
C TRP A 530 -20.56 -14.04 -0.58
N GLU A 531 -20.89 -14.09 0.72
CA GLU A 531 -22.24 -13.84 1.22
C GLU A 531 -22.74 -12.43 0.86
N THR A 532 -21.86 -11.43 0.90
CA THR A 532 -22.19 -10.04 0.54
C THR A 532 -22.53 -9.88 -0.94
N ILE A 533 -21.83 -10.61 -1.82
CA ILE A 533 -22.10 -10.63 -3.26
C ILE A 533 -23.44 -11.31 -3.54
N GLU A 534 -23.73 -12.43 -2.86
CA GLU A 534 -25.01 -13.12 -2.99
C GLU A 534 -26.19 -12.28 -2.48
N ASP A 535 -26.04 -11.58 -1.35
CA ASP A 535 -27.05 -10.65 -0.82
C ASP A 535 -27.35 -9.51 -1.81
N ALA A 536 -26.34 -9.03 -2.53
CA ALA A 536 -26.50 -8.03 -3.59
C ALA A 536 -27.18 -8.59 -4.86
N GLY A 537 -27.34 -9.90 -5.00
CA GLY A 537 -27.94 -10.54 -6.18
C GLY A 537 -26.99 -10.65 -7.38
N TYR A 538 -25.67 -10.63 -7.15
CA TYR A 538 -24.67 -10.75 -8.21
C TYR A 538 -24.01 -12.13 -8.22
N THR A 539 -23.65 -12.58 -9.41
CA THR A 539 -22.74 -13.71 -9.62
C THR A 539 -21.34 -13.22 -9.93
N ARG A 540 -20.33 -14.08 -9.71
CA ARG A 540 -18.95 -13.82 -10.14
C ARG A 540 -18.86 -13.42 -11.63
N ALA A 541 -19.60 -14.12 -12.50
CA ALA A 541 -19.60 -13.84 -13.93
C ALA A 541 -20.17 -12.44 -14.26
N GLN A 542 -21.25 -12.03 -13.59
CA GLN A 542 -21.80 -10.68 -13.75
C GLN A 542 -20.82 -9.62 -13.27
N LEU A 543 -20.15 -9.81 -12.13
CA LEU A 543 -19.16 -8.86 -11.64
C LEU A 543 -17.95 -8.73 -12.57
N GLN A 544 -17.50 -9.83 -13.19
CA GLN A 544 -16.45 -9.78 -14.21
C GLN A 544 -16.89 -8.98 -15.43
N GLN A 545 -18.15 -9.13 -15.84
CA GLN A 545 -18.73 -8.48 -17.01
C GLN A 545 -19.21 -7.05 -16.74
N ALA A 546 -19.33 -6.64 -15.47
CA ALA A 546 -19.91 -5.36 -15.03
C ALA A 546 -19.06 -4.11 -15.39
N ALA A 547 -18.15 -4.21 -16.35
CA ALA A 547 -17.39 -3.07 -16.86
C ALA A 547 -18.32 -2.15 -17.67
N HIS A 548 -18.83 -1.10 -17.03
CA HIS A 548 -19.63 -0.08 -17.69
C HIS A 548 -18.74 1.09 -18.15
N GLY A 549 -17.99 0.85 -19.24
CA GLY A 549 -17.15 1.83 -19.94
C GLY A 549 -16.49 1.17 -21.16
N PRO A 550 -15.84 1.92 -22.07
CA PRO A 550 -14.94 1.29 -23.04
C PRO A 550 -13.93 0.45 -22.26
N ASP A 551 -13.69 -0.76 -22.75
CA ASP A 551 -12.73 -1.67 -22.16
C ASP A 551 -11.35 -0.98 -22.21
N ARG A 552 -10.92 -0.43 -21.06
CA ARG A 552 -9.71 0.38 -21.00
C ARG A 552 -8.47 -0.51 -21.00
N ASP A 553 -8.62 -1.71 -20.48
CA ASP A 553 -7.56 -2.64 -20.11
C ASP A 553 -7.83 -4.09 -20.54
N GLY A 554 -9.05 -4.47 -20.94
CA GLY A 554 -9.37 -5.81 -21.46
C GLY A 554 -9.62 -6.87 -20.39
N LEU A 555 -9.51 -6.52 -19.10
CA LEU A 555 -9.51 -7.49 -18.00
C LEU A 555 -10.90 -7.72 -17.37
N GLY A 556 -11.81 -6.75 -17.50
CA GLY A 556 -13.09 -6.76 -16.80
C GLY A 556 -12.95 -6.77 -15.26
N GLY A 557 -14.07 -6.89 -14.54
CA GLY A 557 -14.04 -7.13 -13.10
C GLY A 557 -13.36 -6.04 -12.28
N ARG A 558 -13.53 -4.76 -12.63
CA ARG A 558 -12.99 -3.60 -11.88
C ARG A 558 -13.72 -3.37 -10.54
N VAL A 559 -13.67 -4.38 -9.69
CA VAL A 559 -14.20 -4.39 -8.34
C VAL A 559 -13.04 -4.15 -7.38
N GLY A 560 -13.10 -3.07 -6.60
CA GLY A 560 -12.11 -2.83 -5.55
C GLY A 560 -12.42 -3.62 -4.28
N VAL A 561 -11.41 -4.01 -3.52
CA VAL A 561 -11.53 -4.72 -2.23
C VAL A 561 -10.73 -3.98 -1.15
N TYR A 562 -11.42 -3.48 -0.13
CA TYR A 562 -10.84 -2.68 0.95
C TYR A 562 -11.22 -3.26 2.29
N VAL A 563 -10.23 -3.68 3.07
CA VAL A 563 -10.49 -4.40 4.32
C VAL A 563 -9.83 -3.71 5.50
N GLY A 564 -10.63 -3.25 6.45
CA GLY A 564 -10.15 -2.81 7.73
C GLY A 564 -9.75 -3.99 8.60
N VAL A 565 -8.51 -4.01 9.09
CA VAL A 565 -8.02 -5.06 9.98
C VAL A 565 -7.17 -4.45 11.08
N MET A 566 -7.10 -5.15 12.21
CA MET A 566 -6.25 -4.81 13.34
C MET A 566 -5.86 -6.10 14.06
N TYR A 567 -4.62 -6.15 14.56
CA TYR A 567 -4.02 -7.29 15.30
C TYR A 567 -3.67 -8.51 14.44
N GLU A 568 -2.38 -8.68 14.12
CA GLU A 568 -1.83 -9.88 13.46
C GLU A 568 -1.18 -10.83 14.48
N GLU A 569 -2.00 -11.64 15.16
CA GLU A 569 -1.50 -12.52 16.23
C GLU A 569 -1.35 -13.99 15.83
N TYR A 570 -1.88 -14.40 14.67
CA TYR A 570 -1.82 -15.80 14.27
C TYR A 570 -0.37 -16.30 14.07
N GLN A 571 0.52 -15.41 13.62
CA GLN A 571 1.96 -15.68 13.50
C GLN A 571 2.64 -16.07 14.82
N LEU A 572 2.08 -15.68 15.98
CA LEU A 572 2.64 -16.04 17.29
C LEU A 572 2.62 -17.55 17.52
N PHE A 573 1.65 -18.28 16.95
CA PHE A 573 1.64 -19.73 17.02
C PHE A 573 2.84 -20.35 16.31
N GLY A 574 3.36 -19.74 15.23
CA GLY A 574 4.58 -20.19 14.56
C GLY A 574 5.81 -20.05 15.45
N ALA A 575 5.91 -18.93 16.17
CA ALA A 575 6.95 -18.71 17.17
C ALA A 575 6.85 -19.73 18.33
N GLU A 576 5.64 -19.99 18.83
CA GLU A 576 5.43 -21.00 19.88
C GLU A 576 5.78 -22.41 19.44
N GLN A 577 5.40 -22.81 18.22
CA GLN A 577 5.75 -24.12 17.67
C GLN A 577 7.26 -24.26 17.51
N THR A 578 7.94 -23.19 17.07
CA THR A 578 9.40 -23.14 16.99
C THR A 578 10.04 -23.39 18.36
N LEU A 579 9.53 -22.76 19.43
CA LEU A 579 10.01 -22.99 20.80
C LEU A 579 9.74 -24.42 21.30
N LYS A 580 8.70 -25.08 20.76
CA LYS A 580 8.37 -26.49 21.04
C LYS A 580 9.18 -27.48 20.20
N GLY A 581 10.14 -27.01 19.39
CA GLY A 581 10.97 -27.87 18.53
C GLY A 581 10.36 -28.18 17.16
N HIS A 582 9.29 -27.47 16.78
CA HIS A 582 8.59 -27.60 15.50
C HIS A 582 8.63 -26.26 14.74
N PRO A 583 9.76 -25.90 14.12
CA PRO A 583 9.88 -24.64 13.42
C PRO A 583 8.88 -24.57 12.26
N VAL A 584 7.96 -23.60 12.34
CA VAL A 584 6.97 -23.31 11.29
C VAL A 584 6.93 -21.80 11.05
N GLY A 585 7.25 -21.39 9.83
CA GLY A 585 7.05 -20.02 9.38
C GLY A 585 5.59 -19.82 9.00
N LEU A 586 4.79 -19.26 9.90
CA LEU A 586 3.42 -18.86 9.59
C LEU A 586 3.44 -17.54 8.83
N TRP A 587 2.92 -17.56 7.61
CA TRP A 587 2.83 -16.40 6.73
C TRP A 587 1.42 -15.81 6.78
N ALA A 588 1.09 -15.16 7.91
CA ALA A 588 -0.14 -14.38 8.06
C ALA A 588 0.16 -12.92 7.72
N ASN A 589 -0.48 -12.37 6.67
CA ASN A 589 -0.29 -11.00 6.25
C ASN A 589 -1.65 -10.31 6.05
N PRO A 590 -1.85 -9.09 6.59
CA PRO A 590 -3.07 -8.29 6.36
C PRO A 590 -3.49 -8.19 4.89
N SER A 591 -2.53 -8.02 3.97
CA SER A 591 -2.83 -7.90 2.54
C SER A 591 -3.51 -9.14 1.96
N GLY A 592 -3.23 -10.33 2.51
CA GLY A 592 -3.85 -11.59 2.11
C GLY A 592 -5.37 -11.57 2.24
N ILE A 593 -5.90 -10.85 3.22
CA ILE A 593 -7.34 -10.75 3.50
C ILE A 593 -8.08 -10.12 2.30
N ALA A 594 -7.56 -9.02 1.75
CA ALA A 594 -8.13 -8.38 0.57
C ALA A 594 -7.78 -9.15 -0.71
N ASN A 595 -6.51 -9.52 -0.87
CA ASN A 595 -6.00 -10.11 -2.11
C ASN A 595 -6.60 -11.48 -2.42
N ARG A 596 -6.93 -12.29 -1.41
CA ARG A 596 -7.63 -13.57 -1.62
C ARG A 596 -9.02 -13.40 -2.21
N VAL A 597 -9.75 -12.37 -1.80
CA VAL A 597 -11.05 -12.06 -2.40
C VAL A 597 -10.84 -11.69 -3.86
N SER A 598 -9.95 -10.75 -4.15
CA SER A 598 -9.67 -10.32 -5.52
C SER A 598 -9.24 -11.50 -6.40
N TYR A 599 -8.32 -12.32 -5.91
CA TYR A 599 -7.84 -13.52 -6.60
C TYR A 599 -8.96 -14.54 -6.84
N PHE A 600 -9.74 -14.89 -5.80
CA PHE A 600 -10.79 -15.90 -5.92
C PHE A 600 -11.90 -15.48 -6.88
N PHE A 601 -12.30 -14.21 -6.85
CA PHE A 601 -13.35 -13.69 -7.72
C PHE A 601 -12.86 -13.20 -9.09
N ASN A 602 -11.53 -13.09 -9.30
CA ASN A 602 -10.88 -12.53 -10.47
C ASN A 602 -11.12 -11.00 -10.65
N PHE A 603 -11.09 -10.26 -9.54
CA PHE A 603 -11.23 -8.81 -9.56
C PHE A 603 -9.90 -8.12 -9.89
N HIS A 604 -9.99 -7.05 -10.67
CA HIS A 604 -8.86 -6.24 -11.15
C HIS A 604 -8.90 -4.79 -10.65
N GLY A 605 -9.79 -4.46 -9.71
CA GLY A 605 -9.77 -3.16 -9.02
C GLY A 605 -8.72 -3.10 -7.92
N PRO A 606 -8.58 -1.95 -7.23
CA PRO A 606 -7.64 -1.81 -6.12
C PRO A 606 -7.94 -2.82 -5.00
N SER A 607 -6.91 -3.47 -4.46
CA SER A 607 -7.04 -4.50 -3.43
C SER A 607 -6.09 -4.22 -2.28
N MET A 608 -6.61 -3.87 -1.10
CA MET A 608 -5.77 -3.48 0.03
C MET A 608 -6.40 -3.74 1.40
N ALA A 609 -5.53 -4.09 2.35
CA ALA A 609 -5.83 -4.04 3.77
C ALA A 609 -5.42 -2.68 4.35
N VAL A 610 -6.18 -2.20 5.33
CA VAL A 610 -6.02 -0.88 5.94
C VAL A 610 -6.01 -1.04 7.46
N ASP A 611 -5.00 -0.47 8.10
CA ASP A 611 -4.92 -0.38 9.56
C ASP A 611 -4.83 1.09 10.01
N THR A 612 -5.96 1.61 10.50
CA THR A 612 -6.06 2.86 11.26
C THR A 612 -6.61 2.58 12.66
N MET A 613 -6.28 1.42 13.22
CA MET A 613 -6.83 0.88 14.47
C MET A 613 -8.36 0.76 14.45
N CYS A 614 -9.06 1.28 15.47
CA CYS A 614 -10.51 1.10 15.61
C CYS A 614 -11.34 1.75 14.48
N SER A 615 -10.76 2.61 13.64
CA SER A 615 -11.46 3.25 12.51
C SER A 615 -11.21 2.58 11.16
N SER A 616 -10.45 1.47 11.11
CA SER A 616 -10.00 0.84 9.86
C SER A 616 -11.12 0.54 8.86
N SER A 617 -12.27 0.04 9.31
CA SER A 617 -13.39 -0.31 8.41
C SER A 617 -14.05 0.92 7.78
N LEU A 618 -14.18 2.03 8.51
CA LEU A 618 -14.68 3.30 7.94
C LEU A 618 -13.64 3.96 7.02
N THR A 619 -12.34 3.80 7.31
CA THR A 619 -11.27 4.19 6.39
C THR A 619 -11.36 3.40 5.08
N ALA A 620 -11.57 2.07 5.16
CA ALA A 620 -11.76 1.22 3.99
C ALA A 620 -12.98 1.65 3.14
N ILE A 621 -14.13 1.93 3.77
CA ILE A 621 -15.31 2.49 3.09
C ILE A 621 -15.01 3.85 2.45
N HIS A 622 -14.25 4.72 3.13
CA HIS A 622 -13.89 6.03 2.57
C HIS A 622 -13.03 5.90 1.30
N LEU A 623 -12.03 5.03 1.32
CA LEU A 623 -11.17 4.76 0.16
C LEU A 623 -11.98 4.19 -1.01
N ALA A 624 -12.82 3.18 -0.74
CA ALA A 624 -13.73 2.60 -1.73
C ALA A 624 -14.65 3.67 -2.37
N CYS A 625 -15.21 4.57 -1.56
CA CYS A 625 -16.04 5.66 -2.08
C CYS A 625 -15.26 6.63 -2.97
N ASN A 626 -13.98 6.89 -2.68
CA ASN A 626 -13.16 7.76 -3.52
C ASN A 626 -12.84 7.10 -4.86
N ASP A 627 -12.48 5.81 -4.85
CA ASP A 627 -12.14 5.06 -6.06
C ASP A 627 -13.36 4.83 -6.97
N LEU A 628 -14.55 4.67 -6.39
CA LEU A 628 -15.81 4.66 -7.14
C LEU A 628 -16.11 6.01 -7.80
N ARG A 629 -15.82 7.13 -7.12
CA ARG A 629 -16.07 8.48 -7.65
C ARG A 629 -15.05 8.88 -8.72
N SER A 630 -13.77 8.56 -8.54
CA SER A 630 -12.74 8.77 -9.55
C SER A 630 -12.91 7.82 -10.74
N GLY A 631 -13.60 6.70 -10.55
CA GLY A 631 -13.82 5.68 -11.56
C GLY A 631 -12.63 4.73 -11.72
N GLU A 632 -11.78 4.64 -10.69
CA GLU A 632 -10.76 3.59 -10.55
C GLU A 632 -11.42 2.23 -10.27
N ALA A 633 -12.60 2.23 -9.64
CA ALA A 633 -13.44 1.04 -9.47
C ALA A 633 -14.87 1.29 -9.98
N ASP A 634 -15.51 0.25 -10.52
CA ASP A 634 -16.91 0.29 -10.96
C ASP A 634 -17.86 -0.16 -9.84
N MET A 635 -17.39 -1.06 -8.98
CA MET A 635 -18.03 -1.53 -7.74
C MET A 635 -16.94 -1.74 -6.69
N ALA A 636 -17.29 -1.81 -5.40
CA ALA A 636 -16.28 -2.06 -4.36
C ALA A 636 -16.84 -2.86 -3.19
N ILE A 637 -16.09 -3.85 -2.72
CA ILE A 637 -16.32 -4.51 -1.44
C ILE A 637 -15.51 -3.76 -0.39
N ALA A 638 -16.19 -3.24 0.63
CA ALA A 638 -15.55 -2.57 1.75
C ALA A 638 -16.04 -3.19 3.07
N GLY A 639 -15.13 -3.44 4.00
CA GLY A 639 -15.51 -4.08 5.24
C GLY A 639 -14.42 -4.06 6.31
N GLY A 640 -14.59 -4.90 7.33
CA GLY A 640 -13.54 -5.14 8.30
C GLY A 640 -13.68 -6.46 9.03
N VAL A 641 -12.57 -6.93 9.58
CA VAL A 641 -12.47 -8.18 10.33
C VAL A 641 -11.57 -7.98 11.54
N ASN A 642 -11.97 -8.53 12.68
CA ASN A 642 -11.15 -8.59 13.87
C ASN A 642 -11.57 -9.81 14.70
N VAL A 643 -10.59 -10.62 15.10
CA VAL A 643 -10.78 -11.79 15.97
C VAL A 643 -9.76 -11.76 17.12
N SER A 644 -9.97 -12.59 18.13
CA SER A 644 -9.06 -12.74 19.27
C SER A 644 -8.60 -14.19 19.35
N VAL A 645 -7.46 -14.49 18.71
CA VAL A 645 -6.94 -15.86 18.57
C VAL A 645 -5.85 -16.21 19.57
N HIS A 646 -5.21 -15.22 20.21
CA HIS A 646 -4.09 -15.43 21.11
C HIS A 646 -4.22 -14.58 22.39
N PRO A 647 -3.78 -15.06 23.57
CA PRO A 647 -3.88 -14.31 24.83
C PRO A 647 -3.07 -13.00 24.85
N ASN A 648 -2.09 -12.85 23.95
CA ASN A 648 -1.25 -11.66 23.86
C ASN A 648 -2.05 -10.36 23.72
N LYS A 649 -3.16 -10.35 22.96
CA LYS A 649 -4.05 -9.18 22.83
C LYS A 649 -4.55 -8.71 24.18
N TYR A 650 -5.02 -9.62 25.03
CA TYR A 650 -5.51 -9.29 26.37
C TYR A 650 -4.39 -8.81 27.30
N LEU A 651 -3.19 -9.39 27.22
CA LEU A 651 -2.02 -8.94 27.97
C LEU A 651 -1.61 -7.52 27.57
N MET A 652 -1.54 -7.24 26.27
CA MET A 652 -1.20 -5.94 25.72
C MET A 652 -2.24 -4.88 26.13
N LEU A 653 -3.53 -5.17 25.95
CA LEU A 653 -4.62 -4.25 26.28
C LEU A 653 -4.70 -3.97 27.79
N SER A 654 -4.43 -4.97 28.63
CA SER A 654 -4.31 -4.76 30.07
C SER A 654 -3.12 -3.90 30.45
N ARG A 655 -1.97 -4.08 29.79
CA ARG A 655 -0.80 -3.22 30.03
C ARG A 655 -1.08 -1.76 29.68
N LEU A 656 -1.89 -1.51 28.65
CA LEU A 656 -2.33 -0.18 28.22
C LEU A 656 -3.52 0.37 29.04
N ASN A 657 -4.10 -0.40 29.96
CA ASN A 657 -5.30 -0.08 30.73
C ASN A 657 -6.53 0.26 29.85
N PHE A 658 -6.71 -0.46 28.74
CA PHE A 658 -7.83 -0.23 27.82
C PHE A 658 -9.08 -1.07 28.14
N LEU A 659 -8.92 -2.18 28.86
CA LEU A 659 -10.01 -3.13 29.12
C LEU A 659 -10.93 -2.65 30.24
N SER A 660 -12.20 -3.02 30.14
CA SER A 660 -13.16 -3.04 31.24
C SER A 660 -12.94 -4.28 32.11
N GLY A 661 -12.77 -4.10 33.41
CA GLY A 661 -12.72 -5.20 34.40
C GLY A 661 -14.10 -5.76 34.72
N LYS A 662 -15.15 -4.93 34.61
CA LYS A 662 -16.56 -5.33 34.76
C LYS A 662 -17.09 -6.20 33.61
N GLY A 663 -16.36 -6.28 32.49
CA GLY A 663 -16.83 -7.02 31.32
C GLY A 663 -17.97 -6.33 30.56
N ARG A 664 -18.08 -5.00 30.66
CA ARG A 664 -19.09 -4.22 29.95
C ARG A 664 -18.52 -2.92 29.40
N CYS A 665 -19.01 -2.51 28.22
CA CYS A 665 -18.85 -1.17 27.70
C CYS A 665 -19.99 -0.30 28.25
N GLU A 666 -19.71 0.56 29.22
CA GLU A 666 -20.71 1.45 29.83
C GLU A 666 -20.78 2.79 29.08
N SER A 667 -21.08 2.73 27.77
CA SER A 667 -21.10 3.91 26.89
C SER A 667 -22.12 4.94 27.37
N PHE A 668 -21.67 6.19 27.55
CA PHE A 668 -22.44 7.32 28.11
C PHE A 668 -22.90 7.14 29.57
N GLY A 669 -22.56 6.02 30.21
CA GLY A 669 -22.86 5.75 31.61
C GLY A 669 -21.78 6.26 32.56
N GLU A 670 -22.17 6.55 33.81
CA GLU A 670 -21.21 6.84 34.87
C GLU A 670 -20.39 5.58 35.21
N GLY A 671 -19.08 5.73 35.38
CA GLY A 671 -18.21 4.64 35.84
C GLY A 671 -17.59 3.75 34.75
N GLY A 672 -17.67 4.15 33.48
CA GLY A 672 -16.98 3.49 32.37
C GLY A 672 -15.45 3.49 32.55
N GLU A 673 -14.87 2.30 32.71
CA GLU A 673 -13.44 2.11 33.02
C GLU A 673 -12.60 1.58 31.84
N GLY A 674 -13.20 1.35 30.68
CA GLY A 674 -12.56 0.73 29.53
C GLY A 674 -13.57 0.04 28.61
N TYR A 675 -13.07 -0.56 27.52
CA TYR A 675 -13.91 -1.31 26.57
C TYR A 675 -13.76 -2.82 26.76
N VAL A 676 -14.70 -3.59 26.20
CA VAL A 676 -14.65 -5.05 26.13
C VAL A 676 -14.26 -5.46 24.71
N PRO A 677 -13.18 -6.24 24.50
CA PRO A 677 -12.82 -6.72 23.18
C PRO A 677 -13.94 -7.56 22.57
N GLY A 678 -14.37 -7.21 21.36
CA GLY A 678 -15.30 -8.00 20.57
C GLY A 678 -14.60 -8.61 19.35
N GLU A 679 -15.12 -9.71 18.85
CA GLU A 679 -14.81 -10.29 17.55
C GLU A 679 -15.93 -9.95 16.55
N GLY A 680 -15.60 -9.90 15.27
CA GLY A 680 -16.59 -9.73 14.23
C GLY A 680 -15.98 -9.59 12.84
N VAL A 681 -16.81 -9.86 11.85
CA VAL A 681 -16.52 -9.62 10.43
C VAL A 681 -17.75 -9.03 9.77
N GLY A 682 -17.55 -8.08 8.86
CA GLY A 682 -18.65 -7.52 8.07
C GLY A 682 -18.14 -6.86 6.81
N ALA A 683 -18.95 -6.90 5.74
CA ALA A 683 -18.66 -6.28 4.47
C ALA A 683 -19.93 -5.71 3.82
N VAL A 684 -19.73 -4.70 2.97
CA VAL A 684 -20.76 -4.09 2.12
C VAL A 684 -20.30 -4.07 0.68
N LEU A 685 -21.23 -4.26 -0.26
CA LEU A 685 -21.00 -4.04 -1.69
C LEU A 685 -21.51 -2.64 -2.06
N LEU A 686 -20.60 -1.85 -2.62
CA LEU A 686 -20.78 -0.44 -2.93
C LEU A 686 -20.81 -0.21 -4.44
N LYS A 687 -21.67 0.71 -4.88
CA LYS A 687 -21.84 1.07 -6.29
C LYS A 687 -22.30 2.53 -6.43
N PRO A 688 -21.91 3.28 -7.49
CA PRO A 688 -22.49 4.60 -7.75
C PRO A 688 -24.02 4.52 -7.82
N LEU A 689 -24.73 5.43 -7.13
CA LEU A 689 -26.19 5.36 -6.97
C LEU A 689 -26.93 5.30 -8.31
N SER A 690 -26.54 6.13 -9.27
CA SER A 690 -27.17 6.15 -10.60
C SER A 690 -27.08 4.80 -11.32
N ARG A 691 -25.99 4.06 -11.09
CA ARG A 691 -25.81 2.72 -11.65
C ARG A 691 -26.60 1.67 -10.89
N ALA A 692 -26.67 1.79 -9.56
CA ALA A 692 -27.50 0.91 -8.76
C ALA A 692 -28.97 1.01 -9.17
N GLU A 693 -29.46 2.23 -9.40
CA GLU A 693 -30.81 2.48 -9.91
C GLU A 693 -31.01 1.94 -11.34
N ALA A 694 -30.02 2.14 -12.23
CA ALA A 694 -30.09 1.66 -13.61
C ALA A 694 -30.15 0.13 -13.72
N ASP A 695 -29.42 -0.56 -12.85
CA ASP A 695 -29.35 -2.03 -12.84
C ASP A 695 -30.47 -2.67 -12.01
N GLY A 696 -31.31 -1.85 -11.35
CA GLY A 696 -32.44 -2.33 -10.54
C GLY A 696 -32.00 -2.98 -9.23
N ASP A 697 -30.84 -2.60 -8.71
CA ASP A 697 -30.28 -3.17 -7.49
C ASP A 697 -31.17 -2.86 -6.28
N ARG A 698 -31.16 -3.79 -5.30
CA ARG A 698 -31.63 -3.48 -3.96
C ARG A 698 -30.69 -2.44 -3.35
N ILE A 699 -31.24 -1.39 -2.73
CA ILE A 699 -30.45 -0.34 -2.06
C ILE A 699 -30.83 -0.33 -0.58
N TYR A 700 -29.91 -0.75 0.29
CA TYR A 700 -30.08 -0.69 1.75
C TYR A 700 -29.99 0.74 2.29
N GLY A 701 -29.12 1.53 1.68
CA GLY A 701 -28.83 2.90 2.08
C GLY A 701 -27.82 3.54 1.14
N ILE A 702 -27.53 4.81 1.38
CA ILE A 702 -26.66 5.61 0.53
C ILE A 702 -25.64 6.39 1.37
N ILE A 703 -24.39 6.36 0.94
CA ILE A 703 -23.29 7.15 1.51
C ILE A 703 -23.24 8.48 0.76
N ARG A 704 -23.73 9.55 1.42
CA ARG A 704 -23.73 10.91 0.88
C ARG A 704 -22.38 11.61 1.05
N GLY A 705 -21.65 11.34 2.13
CA GLY A 705 -20.37 11.98 2.42
C GLY A 705 -19.55 11.19 3.42
N SER A 706 -18.22 11.24 3.28
CA SER A 706 -17.27 10.67 4.24
C SER A 706 -16.00 11.51 4.29
N ALA A 707 -15.35 11.53 5.45
CA ALA A 707 -14.12 12.28 5.70
C ALA A 707 -13.24 11.56 6.70
N LEU A 708 -11.92 11.81 6.64
CA LEU A 708 -10.90 11.31 7.55
C LEU A 708 -10.00 12.47 7.99
N ASN A 709 -9.49 12.42 9.23
CA ASN A 709 -8.42 13.29 9.71
C ASN A 709 -7.63 12.62 10.86
N HIS A 710 -6.66 13.33 11.44
CA HIS A 710 -5.88 12.87 12.59
C HIS A 710 -6.00 13.87 13.76
N GLY A 711 -5.88 13.38 15.00
CA GLY A 711 -6.02 14.20 16.23
C GLY A 711 -4.90 15.23 16.43
N GLY A 712 -3.79 15.11 15.70
CA GLY A 712 -2.60 15.94 15.87
C GLY A 712 -1.92 15.69 17.23
N ARG A 713 -1.25 16.70 17.77
CA ARG A 713 -0.64 16.64 19.10
C ARG A 713 -1.71 16.79 20.19
N THR A 714 -1.75 15.85 21.12
CA THR A 714 -2.58 15.88 22.34
C THR A 714 -1.71 15.61 23.58
N ASN A 715 -2.30 15.50 24.77
CA ASN A 715 -1.56 15.24 26.02
C ASN A 715 -0.98 13.82 26.12
N GLY A 716 -1.28 12.94 25.17
CA GLY A 716 -0.71 11.61 25.07
C GLY A 716 -1.08 10.97 23.73
N TYR A 717 -0.24 10.08 23.21
CA TYR A 717 -0.41 9.50 21.87
C TYR A 717 -1.80 8.88 21.63
N THR A 718 -2.42 8.32 22.67
CA THR A 718 -3.72 7.63 22.61
C THR A 718 -4.90 8.51 23.04
N VAL A 719 -4.66 9.79 23.35
CA VAL A 719 -5.69 10.71 23.84
C VAL A 719 -6.40 11.37 22.64
N PRO A 720 -7.74 11.28 22.54
CA PRO A 720 -8.49 11.86 21.42
C PRO A 720 -8.52 13.39 21.45
N ASN A 721 -8.83 14.01 20.30
CA ASN A 721 -8.95 15.46 20.17
C ASN A 721 -10.39 15.85 19.74
N PRO A 722 -11.20 16.48 20.62
CA PRO A 722 -12.58 16.83 20.30
C PRO A 722 -12.70 17.86 19.17
N LYS A 723 -11.72 18.76 19.01
CA LYS A 723 -11.71 19.72 17.88
C LYS A 723 -11.50 19.03 16.54
N ALA A 724 -10.61 18.02 16.51
CA ALA A 724 -10.39 17.22 15.32
C ALA A 724 -11.63 16.37 14.99
N GLN A 725 -12.28 15.77 15.99
CA GLN A 725 -13.54 15.04 15.81
C GLN A 725 -14.66 15.95 15.27
N ALA A 726 -14.83 17.15 15.82
CA ALA A 726 -15.79 18.12 15.30
C ALA A 726 -15.49 18.53 13.85
N SER A 727 -14.21 18.67 13.49
CA SER A 727 -13.77 19.02 12.13
C SER A 727 -14.11 17.91 11.12
N VAL A 728 -13.84 16.63 11.44
CA VAL A 728 -14.13 15.52 10.51
C VAL A 728 -15.63 15.29 10.36
N ILE A 729 -16.42 15.41 11.43
CA ILE A 729 -17.88 15.33 11.38
C ILE A 729 -18.43 16.43 10.46
N ARG A 730 -17.98 17.67 10.65
CA ARG A 730 -18.38 18.79 9.80
C ARG A 730 -18.02 18.56 8.33
N ALA A 731 -16.80 18.14 8.05
CA ALA A 731 -16.35 17.87 6.68
C ALA A 731 -17.19 16.78 6.00
N ALA A 732 -17.56 15.72 6.73
CA ALA A 732 -18.45 14.68 6.21
C ALA A 732 -19.87 15.21 5.93
N MET A 733 -20.43 16.02 6.84
CA MET A 733 -21.74 16.65 6.66
C MET A 733 -21.76 17.66 5.49
N GLU A 734 -20.69 18.44 5.33
CA GLU A 734 -20.52 19.39 4.21
C GLU A 734 -20.48 18.66 2.87
N LYS A 735 -19.70 17.58 2.76
CA LYS A 735 -19.69 16.70 1.58
C LYS A 735 -21.06 16.06 1.33
N ALA A 736 -21.77 15.69 2.40
CA ALA A 736 -23.12 15.15 2.30
C ALA A 736 -24.19 16.21 1.96
N ARG A 737 -23.83 17.51 1.98
CA ARG A 737 -24.75 18.65 1.85
C ARG A 737 -25.92 18.58 2.85
N ALA A 738 -25.67 18.04 4.04
CA ALA A 738 -26.70 17.80 5.07
C ALA A 738 -26.60 18.85 6.20
N LYS A 739 -27.75 19.29 6.70
CA LYS A 739 -27.85 20.18 7.87
C LYS A 739 -27.96 19.36 9.14
N ALA A 740 -27.54 19.92 10.28
CA ALA A 740 -27.65 19.23 11.57
C ALA A 740 -29.09 18.78 11.90
N ALA A 741 -30.09 19.57 11.50
CA ALA A 741 -31.51 19.24 11.70
C ALA A 741 -32.01 18.04 10.86
N ASP A 742 -31.23 17.58 9.88
CA ASP A 742 -31.56 16.43 9.05
C ASP A 742 -31.21 15.09 9.75
N PHE A 743 -30.50 15.14 10.88
CA PHE A 743 -30.06 13.96 11.64
C PHE A 743 -30.93 13.74 12.88
N SER A 744 -31.65 12.63 12.92
CA SER A 744 -32.43 12.19 14.10
C SER A 744 -31.76 11.07 14.89
N TYR A 745 -30.65 10.52 14.41
CA TYR A 745 -29.92 9.42 15.02
C TYR A 745 -28.42 9.53 14.72
N ILE A 746 -27.58 9.19 15.69
CA ILE A 746 -26.12 9.12 15.54
C ILE A 746 -25.63 7.84 16.23
N GLU A 747 -25.02 6.96 15.44
CA GLU A 747 -24.23 5.84 15.95
C GLU A 747 -22.84 6.36 16.33
N ALA A 748 -22.59 6.54 17.62
CA ALA A 748 -21.31 7.08 18.11
C ALA A 748 -20.26 5.97 18.28
N HIS A 749 -18.97 6.35 18.37
CA HIS A 749 -17.91 5.39 18.65
C HIS A 749 -18.03 4.72 20.03
N GLY A 750 -18.44 5.47 21.04
CA GLY A 750 -18.97 4.97 22.31
C GLY A 750 -18.17 3.84 22.98
N THR A 751 -16.88 4.02 23.26
CA THR A 751 -16.00 2.95 23.77
C THR A 751 -16.14 2.66 25.28
N GLY A 752 -17.04 3.34 25.99
CA GLY A 752 -17.29 3.10 27.42
C GLY A 752 -16.15 3.58 28.33
N THR A 753 -15.42 4.63 27.93
CA THR A 753 -14.33 5.22 28.71
C THR A 753 -14.74 6.55 29.33
N SER A 754 -14.08 6.98 30.40
CA SER A 754 -14.30 8.31 30.97
C SER A 754 -13.68 9.46 30.15
N LEU A 755 -12.69 9.15 29.31
CA LEU A 755 -11.92 10.13 28.54
C LEU A 755 -12.52 10.42 27.17
N GLY A 756 -12.96 9.39 26.46
CA GLY A 756 -13.65 9.48 25.18
C GLY A 756 -15.12 9.22 25.35
#